data_AF-A0A6A6IDP2-F1
#
_entry.id   AF-A0A6A6IDP2-F1
#
_cell.length_a   1.000
_cell.length_b   1.000
_cell.length_c   1.000
_cell.angle_alpha   90.00
_cell.angle_beta   90.00
_cell.angle_gamma   90.00
#
_symmetry.space_group_name_H-M   'P 1'
#
loop_
_entity.id
_entity.type
_entity.pdbx_description
1 polymer ?
#
loop_
_entity_poly.entity_id
_entity_poly.type
_entity_poly.pdbx_seq_one_letter_code
_entity_poly.pdbx_strand_id
1 'polypeptide(L)'
;MNASEWDDEAEAYLRMVCEQQSSSGYNGGFPSAFPSTIFEISWVLDTILESGFDKDEFLLADIRKLTVLLEANLKQEKGIVGWERNASSSANCNVLSCLLKTTQPARYTKQIVKCASFLSKSWMRNNGPDKWHTSVQYPMMLTAQAFMLLLKRWAKNELDTDAVPSKLIRQDVPRTLLDILGRTMRSQEADGSWESKREVTAYAVLTLAPLLSLPWIDFLKPEGIACMYQGKAYLENNRHRWRDAERIWIEKTVYGSPNLSQAYCLAASKVVVPTSFMSAKISDIFPAQLSKKMAKMSGCFSRVEPFSRAPKWKLQLSLLQSTNYAAALKACRLNIFPSLEKACDEKYQEYIPFTWVGCRDFLSTRIPAETLWEMMLNTMYNSQVDAYMEKVVWEQYRDRLPELKAFIRSLCSGNPEKRKRRDEGEVRGTPKKVLGPNGVSDSQPNGASNGEANGHTDSALDGTTDGNGATQAPVEKGNSVEEVLTRFVNFALQHPKVQQSPTPLRAWLAHELQTFLLAHITYMEDCGTLSDSSATSKGSLTWGKPRTTFFNWVRTTSADHTSCPYSWVFFLCLIGESSQPVMRNLHQRYALEDGCRHLATMCRQYNDFGSVVRDQEGKTLNSVNFPEFAANEAGEAVGIRELSERRKRDLLTVAEYERRCLERVLGELELSLDPGVMEKVRLFVQVTDVYGQIYVARDIGIRRAEDSKAARAKVCMA
;
A
#
# COMPACT_ATOMS: atom_id res chain seq x y z
N MET A 1 43.98 -19.95 11.80
CA MET A 1 43.96 -18.80 12.72
C MET A 1 45.00 -17.80 12.24
N ASN A 2 44.68 -16.51 12.25
CA ASN A 2 45.59 -15.44 11.82
C ASN A 2 46.16 -14.65 13.01
N ALA A 3 46.13 -15.22 14.22
CA ALA A 3 46.77 -14.62 15.38
C ALA A 3 48.29 -14.71 15.22
N SER A 4 49.00 -13.62 15.51
CA SER A 4 50.47 -13.55 15.41
C SER A 4 51.18 -14.33 16.51
N GLU A 5 50.50 -14.59 17.62
CA GLU A 5 50.99 -15.34 18.78
C GLU A 5 49.90 -16.30 19.28
N TRP A 6 50.32 -17.38 19.95
CA TRP A 6 49.40 -18.31 20.58
C TRP A 6 48.81 -17.70 21.86
N ASP A 7 47.52 -17.92 22.09
CA ASP A 7 46.79 -17.38 23.24
C ASP A 7 46.23 -18.55 24.07
N ASP A 8 46.85 -18.81 25.22
CA ASP A 8 46.48 -19.89 26.13
C ASP A 8 45.08 -19.69 26.73
N GLU A 9 44.62 -18.45 26.91
CA GLU A 9 43.29 -18.15 27.43
C GLU A 9 42.23 -18.48 26.38
N ALA A 10 42.48 -18.10 25.12
CA ALA A 10 41.61 -18.46 24.01
C ALA A 10 41.54 -19.98 23.79
N GLU A 11 42.68 -20.69 23.89
CA GLU A 11 42.70 -22.16 23.82
C GLU A 11 41.93 -22.79 24.97
N ALA A 12 42.17 -22.38 26.22
CA ALA A 12 41.48 -22.88 27.40
C ALA A 12 39.97 -22.67 27.29
N TYR A 13 39.55 -21.51 26.79
CA TYR A 13 38.14 -21.23 26.49
C TYR A 13 37.58 -22.21 25.45
N LEU A 14 38.25 -22.40 24.30
CA LEU A 14 37.76 -23.32 23.27
C LEU A 14 37.70 -24.77 23.75
N ARG A 15 38.66 -25.21 24.57
CA ARG A 15 38.64 -26.54 25.21
C ARG A 15 37.44 -26.68 26.14
N MET A 16 37.22 -25.70 27.02
CA MET A 16 36.05 -25.66 27.90
C MET A 16 34.74 -25.73 27.11
N VAL A 17 34.60 -24.95 26.03
CA VAL A 17 33.40 -25.00 25.17
C VAL A 17 33.22 -26.39 24.57
N CYS A 18 34.28 -26.96 24.00
CA CYS A 18 34.24 -28.29 23.39
C CYS A 18 33.84 -29.38 24.39
N GLU A 19 34.41 -29.36 25.59
CA GLU A 19 34.09 -30.29 26.68
C GLU A 19 32.62 -30.17 27.12
N GLN A 20 32.11 -28.94 27.27
CA GLN A 20 30.71 -28.71 27.65
C GLN A 20 29.71 -29.09 26.54
N GLN A 21 30.06 -28.87 25.27
CA GLN A 21 29.24 -29.33 24.15
C GLN A 21 29.21 -30.86 24.08
N SER A 22 30.37 -31.51 24.26
CA SER A 22 30.49 -32.96 24.25
C SER A 22 29.69 -33.61 25.38
N SER A 23 29.73 -33.03 26.59
CA SER A 23 28.91 -33.52 27.72
C SER A 23 27.40 -33.35 27.51
N SER A 24 27.01 -32.41 26.62
CA SER A 24 25.63 -32.18 26.21
C SER A 24 25.22 -33.00 24.96
N GLY A 25 26.08 -33.92 24.49
CA GLY A 25 25.82 -34.80 23.35
C GLY A 25 26.20 -34.26 21.98
N TYR A 26 26.84 -33.09 21.90
CA TYR A 26 27.33 -32.49 20.66
C TYR A 26 28.83 -32.74 20.49
N ASN A 27 29.20 -33.66 19.58
CA ASN A 27 30.61 -34.01 19.36
C ASN A 27 31.19 -33.26 18.15
N GLY A 28 32.28 -32.52 18.37
CA GLY A 28 33.13 -31.94 17.32
C GLY A 28 32.68 -30.62 16.70
N GLY A 29 31.62 -29.98 17.22
CA GLY A 29 31.12 -28.68 16.75
C GLY A 29 31.17 -27.59 17.82
N PHE A 30 31.23 -26.33 17.38
CA PHE A 30 31.15 -25.15 18.26
C PHE A 30 29.84 -24.38 18.00
N PRO A 31 29.17 -23.86 19.05
CA PRO A 31 28.01 -22.99 18.89
C PRO A 31 28.40 -21.62 18.31
N SER A 32 27.43 -20.89 17.76
CA SER A 32 27.68 -19.53 17.22
C SER A 32 28.08 -18.53 18.32
N ALA A 33 27.59 -18.72 19.54
CA ALA A 33 27.91 -17.90 20.71
C ALA A 33 27.93 -18.77 21.98
N PHE A 34 28.89 -18.53 22.87
CA PHE A 34 28.98 -19.20 24.16
C PHE A 34 29.70 -18.34 25.23
N PRO A 35 29.20 -18.23 26.47
CA PRO A 35 27.85 -18.61 26.90
C PRO A 35 26.79 -17.62 26.37
N SER A 36 25.58 -18.11 26.11
CA SER A 36 24.41 -17.30 25.72
C SER A 36 23.44 -17.05 26.90
N THR A 37 23.90 -17.30 28.13
CA THR A 37 23.07 -17.45 29.34
C THR A 37 22.13 -16.28 29.62
N ILE A 38 22.58 -15.03 29.50
CA ILE A 38 21.74 -13.85 29.75
C ILE A 38 20.62 -13.74 28.71
N PHE A 39 20.94 -13.97 27.44
CA PHE A 39 19.97 -13.98 26.34
C PHE A 39 18.92 -15.07 26.55
N GLU A 40 19.35 -16.31 26.79
CA GLU A 40 18.41 -17.43 26.97
C GLU A 40 17.52 -17.25 28.21
N ILE A 41 18.10 -16.87 29.36
CA ILE A 41 17.32 -16.68 30.59
C ILE A 41 16.29 -15.56 30.43
N SER A 42 16.70 -14.40 29.88
CA SER A 42 15.79 -13.26 29.76
C SER A 42 14.65 -13.55 28.79
N TRP A 43 14.92 -14.21 27.64
CA TRP A 43 13.88 -14.60 26.69
C TRP A 43 12.95 -15.68 27.24
N VAL A 44 13.48 -16.72 27.89
CA VAL A 44 12.69 -17.81 28.47
C VAL A 44 11.76 -17.25 29.55
N LEU A 45 12.28 -16.45 30.49
CA LEU A 45 11.48 -15.89 31.56
C LEU A 45 10.40 -14.94 31.03
N ASP A 46 10.74 -14.03 30.11
CA ASP A 46 9.76 -13.09 29.55
C ASP A 46 8.63 -13.83 28.83
N THR A 47 8.98 -14.80 27.97
CA THR A 47 8.03 -15.60 27.19
C THR A 47 7.09 -16.40 28.08
N ILE A 48 7.62 -17.11 29.07
CA ILE A 48 6.79 -17.98 29.92
C ILE A 48 5.89 -17.12 30.81
N LEU A 49 6.41 -16.06 31.46
CA LEU A 49 5.61 -15.19 32.33
C LEU A 49 4.49 -14.46 31.57
N GLU A 50 4.74 -14.02 30.32
CA GLU A 50 3.70 -13.37 29.51
C GLU A 50 2.58 -14.32 29.08
N SER A 51 2.86 -15.61 28.98
CA SER A 51 1.90 -16.62 28.51
C SER A 51 0.94 -17.15 29.58
N GLY A 52 0.93 -16.51 30.76
CA GLY A 52 0.01 -16.83 31.86
C GLY A 52 0.57 -17.84 32.86
N PHE A 53 1.90 -18.01 32.93
CA PHE A 53 2.51 -18.70 34.05
C PHE A 53 2.68 -17.77 35.25
N ASP A 54 2.29 -18.25 36.44
CA ASP A 54 2.49 -17.54 37.69
C ASP A 54 3.93 -17.75 38.19
N LYS A 55 4.47 -16.76 38.90
CA LYS A 55 5.76 -16.88 39.60
C LYS A 55 5.74 -18.04 40.60
N ASP A 56 4.58 -18.33 41.18
CA ASP A 56 4.39 -19.42 42.14
C ASP A 56 4.42 -20.81 41.48
N GLU A 57 4.29 -20.90 40.14
CA GLU A 57 4.49 -22.16 39.39
C GLU A 57 5.97 -22.53 39.23
N PHE A 58 6.89 -21.64 39.63
CA PHE A 58 8.32 -21.89 39.62
C PHE A 58 8.85 -22.07 41.04
N LEU A 59 9.95 -22.80 41.17
CA LEU A 59 10.68 -22.84 42.42
C LEU A 59 11.19 -21.43 42.74
N LEU A 60 10.69 -20.83 43.83
CA LEU A 60 11.03 -19.47 44.26
C LEU A 60 12.54 -19.25 44.37
N ALA A 61 13.27 -20.29 44.77
CA ALA A 61 14.73 -20.28 44.84
C ALA A 61 15.38 -20.09 43.46
N ASP A 62 14.82 -20.68 42.41
CA ASP A 62 15.36 -20.61 41.05
C ASP A 62 15.04 -19.27 40.40
N ILE A 63 13.81 -18.74 40.53
CA ILE A 63 13.50 -17.37 40.09
C ILE A 63 14.41 -16.36 40.79
N ARG A 64 14.63 -16.49 42.11
CA ARG A 64 15.54 -15.59 42.84
C ARG A 64 16.96 -15.65 42.30
N LYS A 65 17.50 -16.85 42.04
CA LYS A 65 18.84 -16.99 41.44
C LYS A 65 18.94 -16.32 40.08
N LEU A 66 17.95 -16.53 39.21
CA LEU A 66 17.92 -15.93 37.87
C LEU A 66 17.80 -14.40 37.94
N THR A 67 16.95 -13.88 38.84
CA THR A 67 16.83 -12.43 39.08
C THR A 67 18.14 -11.82 39.56
N VAL A 68 18.78 -12.43 40.56
CA VAL A 68 20.08 -11.95 41.08
C VAL A 68 21.14 -11.96 39.98
N LEU A 69 21.18 -13.01 39.16
CA LEU A 69 22.11 -13.09 38.03
C LEU A 69 21.87 -11.95 37.03
N LEU A 70 20.62 -11.74 36.60
CA LEU A 70 20.28 -10.67 35.64
C LEU A 70 20.58 -9.28 36.21
N GLU A 71 20.23 -9.02 37.48
CA GLU A 71 20.49 -7.73 38.13
C GLU A 71 21.98 -7.44 38.28
N ALA A 72 22.78 -8.44 38.67
CA ALA A 72 24.23 -8.29 38.80
C ALA A 72 24.87 -7.95 37.44
N ASN A 73 24.48 -8.67 36.38
CA ASN A 73 24.99 -8.41 35.03
C ASN A 73 24.57 -7.03 34.52
N LEU A 74 23.31 -6.61 34.70
CA LEU A 74 22.85 -5.28 34.29
C LEU A 74 23.61 -4.15 35.00
N LYS A 75 23.92 -4.31 36.30
CA LYS A 75 24.71 -3.34 37.05
C LYS A 75 26.16 -3.29 36.57
N GLN A 76 26.78 -4.44 36.35
CA GLN A 76 28.16 -4.55 35.88
C GLN A 76 28.34 -3.90 34.51
N GLU A 77 27.39 -4.13 33.58
CA GLU A 77 27.43 -3.61 32.22
C GLU A 77 26.85 -2.18 32.07
N LYS A 78 26.56 -1.50 33.19
CA LYS A 78 25.97 -0.14 33.21
C LYS A 78 24.69 -0.01 32.37
N GLY A 79 23.89 -1.07 32.32
CA GLY A 79 22.65 -1.14 31.55
C GLY A 79 22.82 -1.31 30.04
N ILE A 80 24.04 -1.55 29.54
CA ILE A 80 24.31 -1.80 28.12
C ILE A 80 24.25 -3.30 27.85
N VAL A 81 23.46 -3.70 26.85
CA VAL A 81 23.42 -5.06 26.32
C VAL A 81 23.59 -5.00 24.80
N GLY A 82 24.85 -4.99 24.37
CA GLY A 82 25.24 -4.99 22.94
C GLY A 82 25.52 -3.62 22.31
N TRP A 83 26.16 -3.65 21.14
CA TRP A 83 26.50 -2.49 20.31
C TRP A 83 26.05 -2.75 18.87
N GLU A 84 25.33 -1.80 18.26
CA GLU A 84 24.80 -1.99 16.91
C GLU A 84 24.53 -0.66 16.20
N ARG A 85 24.86 -0.58 14.90
CA ARG A 85 24.67 0.64 14.08
C ARG A 85 23.35 0.62 13.30
N ASN A 86 22.85 -0.58 12.95
CA ASN A 86 21.62 -0.72 12.17
C ASN A 86 20.40 -0.98 13.07
N ALA A 87 19.32 -0.24 12.86
CA ALA A 87 18.10 -0.42 13.64
C ALA A 87 17.49 -1.83 13.44
N SER A 88 16.98 -2.43 14.52
CA SER A 88 16.23 -3.71 14.51
C SER A 88 14.80 -3.47 14.95
N SER A 89 13.85 -4.11 14.27
CA SER A 89 12.43 -4.07 14.63
C SER A 89 12.20 -4.80 15.95
N SER A 90 12.72 -6.02 16.10
CA SER A 90 12.57 -6.83 17.33
C SER A 90 13.21 -6.15 18.55
N ALA A 91 14.39 -5.53 18.39
CA ALA A 91 15.02 -4.76 19.47
C ALA A 91 14.16 -3.57 19.90
N ASN A 92 13.54 -2.84 18.95
CA ASN A 92 12.63 -1.74 19.27
C ASN A 92 11.33 -2.23 19.92
N CYS A 93 10.83 -3.41 19.56
CA CYS A 93 9.71 -4.05 20.27
C CYS A 93 10.08 -4.35 21.73
N ASN A 94 11.26 -4.92 21.98
CA ASN A 94 11.73 -5.22 23.33
C ASN A 94 11.90 -3.95 24.18
N VAL A 95 12.46 -2.88 23.60
CA VAL A 95 12.54 -1.57 24.25
C VAL A 95 11.15 -1.03 24.57
N LEU A 96 10.22 -1.06 23.60
CA LEU A 96 8.84 -0.59 23.80
C LEU A 96 8.14 -1.37 24.92
N SER A 97 8.22 -2.71 24.89
CA SER A 97 7.66 -3.58 25.92
C SER A 97 8.27 -3.30 27.30
N CYS A 98 9.59 -3.12 27.38
CA CYS A 98 10.27 -2.77 28.63
C CYS A 98 9.74 -1.45 29.21
N LEU A 99 9.68 -0.38 28.40
CA LEU A 99 9.17 0.93 28.84
C LEU A 99 7.71 0.85 29.30
N LEU A 100 6.87 0.08 28.60
CA LEU A 100 5.46 -0.12 28.94
C LEU A 100 5.24 -1.02 30.17
N LYS A 101 6.18 -1.90 30.51
CA LYS A 101 6.12 -2.78 31.69
C LYS A 101 6.59 -2.10 32.98
N THR A 102 7.24 -0.93 32.89
CA THR A 102 7.63 -0.16 34.07
C THR A 102 6.42 0.21 34.94
N THR A 103 6.67 0.53 36.21
CA THR A 103 5.61 0.94 37.17
C THR A 103 5.06 2.34 36.89
N GLN A 104 5.82 3.20 36.19
CA GLN A 104 5.44 4.57 35.86
C GLN A 104 5.72 4.88 34.37
N PRO A 105 5.00 4.23 33.43
CA PRO A 105 5.29 4.34 32.00
C PRO A 105 5.08 5.77 31.47
N ALA A 106 4.25 6.59 32.12
CA ALA A 106 4.06 8.01 31.79
C ALA A 106 5.38 8.81 31.71
N ARG A 107 6.38 8.49 32.54
CA ARG A 107 7.71 9.13 32.52
C ARG A 107 8.45 8.95 31.20
N TYR A 108 8.10 7.92 30.45
CA TYR A 108 8.76 7.52 29.21
C TYR A 108 7.85 7.67 27.98
N THR A 109 6.73 8.41 28.09
CA THR A 109 5.74 8.51 27.01
C THR A 109 6.37 8.97 25.70
N LYS A 110 7.29 9.94 25.72
CA LYS A 110 7.98 10.41 24.51
C LYS A 110 8.78 9.30 23.83
N GLN A 111 9.50 8.49 24.60
CA GLN A 111 10.27 7.35 24.13
C GLN A 111 9.36 6.23 23.61
N ILE A 112 8.26 5.94 24.32
CA ILE A 112 7.21 4.99 23.90
C ILE A 112 6.64 5.40 22.54
N VAL A 113 6.26 6.67 22.38
CA VAL A 113 5.73 7.22 21.12
C VAL A 113 6.76 7.15 20.01
N LYS A 114 8.04 7.45 20.30
CA LYS A 114 9.14 7.33 19.33
C LYS A 114 9.30 5.88 18.86
N CYS A 115 9.36 4.90 19.76
CA CYS A 115 9.47 3.49 19.43
C CYS A 115 8.26 2.99 18.63
N ALA A 116 7.04 3.30 19.08
CA ALA A 116 5.82 2.87 18.39
C ALA A 116 5.67 3.51 16.99
N SER A 117 6.07 4.77 16.84
CA SER A 117 6.10 5.46 15.55
C SER A 117 7.16 4.86 14.62
N PHE A 118 8.35 4.54 15.15
CA PHE A 118 9.39 3.85 14.40
C PHE A 118 8.89 2.49 13.92
N LEU A 119 8.32 1.66 14.79
CA LEU A 119 7.79 0.34 14.44
C LEU A 119 6.68 0.44 13.38
N SER A 120 5.74 1.37 13.52
CA SER A 120 4.66 1.57 12.54
C SER A 120 5.18 2.01 11.17
N LYS A 121 6.16 2.93 11.13
CA LYS A 121 6.80 3.39 9.89
C LYS A 121 7.63 2.29 9.26
N SER A 122 8.40 1.56 10.06
CA SER A 122 9.19 0.41 9.60
C SER A 122 8.29 -0.65 9.01
N TRP A 123 7.18 -1.00 9.67
CA TRP A 123 6.19 -1.96 9.18
C TRP A 123 5.60 -1.59 7.81
N MET A 124 5.33 -0.29 7.59
CA MET A 124 4.82 0.20 6.31
C MET A 124 5.80 -0.03 5.15
N ARG A 125 7.11 0.15 5.42
CA ARG A 125 8.20 0.04 4.43
C ARG A 125 8.66 -1.39 4.22
N ASN A 126 8.88 -2.11 5.31
CA ASN A 126 9.36 -3.47 5.33
C ASN A 126 8.65 -4.23 6.46
N ASN A 127 7.97 -5.29 6.07
CA ASN A 127 7.25 -6.21 6.96
C ASN A 127 7.77 -7.65 6.79
N GLY A 128 9.03 -7.79 6.36
CA GLY A 128 9.75 -9.04 6.30
C GLY A 128 10.45 -9.40 7.62
N PRO A 129 11.30 -10.44 7.60
CA PRO A 129 12.04 -10.88 8.79
C PRO A 129 12.95 -9.78 9.35
N ASP A 130 13.18 -9.82 10.66
CA ASP A 130 14.16 -8.96 11.31
C ASP A 130 15.56 -9.54 11.13
N LYS A 131 16.61 -8.71 11.21
CA LYS A 131 17.99 -9.16 10.97
C LYS A 131 18.50 -10.24 11.95
N TRP A 132 17.80 -10.46 13.06
CA TRP A 132 18.14 -11.47 14.06
C TRP A 132 17.40 -12.80 13.87
N HIS A 133 16.44 -12.87 12.93
CA HIS A 133 15.57 -14.02 12.80
C HIS A 133 15.15 -14.26 11.34
N THR A 134 15.20 -15.51 10.89
CA THR A 134 14.89 -15.88 9.49
C THR A 134 13.40 -15.83 9.15
N SER A 135 12.52 -16.09 10.12
CA SER A 135 11.06 -16.03 9.92
C SER A 135 10.48 -14.67 10.32
N VAL A 136 9.50 -14.21 9.55
CA VAL A 136 8.70 -13.01 9.80
C VAL A 136 7.74 -13.15 10.98
N GLN A 137 7.37 -14.37 11.38
CA GLN A 137 6.42 -14.59 12.47
C GLN A 137 6.97 -14.07 13.81
N TYR A 138 8.30 -14.10 14.00
CA TYR A 138 8.94 -13.59 15.22
C TYR A 138 8.76 -12.07 15.41
N PRO A 139 9.17 -11.19 14.48
CA PRO A 139 8.91 -9.76 14.63
C PRO A 139 7.41 -9.40 14.59
N MET A 140 6.57 -10.19 13.90
CA MET A 140 5.12 -10.04 13.95
C MET A 140 4.56 -10.23 15.36
N MET A 141 4.96 -11.31 16.04
CA MET A 141 4.57 -11.60 17.41
C MET A 141 4.96 -10.46 18.34
N LEU A 142 6.23 -10.05 18.32
CA LEU A 142 6.74 -8.99 19.19
C LEU A 142 6.03 -7.65 18.94
N THR A 143 5.79 -7.30 17.68
CA THR A 143 5.07 -6.07 17.32
C THR A 143 3.63 -6.11 17.82
N ALA A 144 2.93 -7.23 17.60
CA ALA A 144 1.56 -7.42 18.08
C ALA A 144 1.46 -7.31 19.60
N GLN A 145 2.33 -8.01 20.34
CA GLN A 145 2.35 -7.98 21.81
C GLN A 145 2.64 -6.57 22.35
N ALA A 146 3.67 -5.90 21.83
CA ALA A 146 4.05 -4.55 22.25
C ALA A 146 2.94 -3.52 21.97
N PHE A 147 2.31 -3.59 20.80
CA PHE A 147 1.20 -2.69 20.45
C PHE A 147 -0.08 -2.98 21.22
N MET A 148 -0.38 -4.25 21.50
CA MET A 148 -1.49 -4.62 22.39
C MET A 148 -1.26 -4.09 23.80
N LEU A 149 -0.03 -4.15 24.32
CA LEU A 149 0.33 -3.57 25.60
C LEU A 149 0.22 -2.04 25.58
N LEU A 150 0.66 -1.38 24.51
CA LEU A 150 0.51 0.07 24.31
C LEU A 150 -0.96 0.49 24.38
N LEU A 151 -1.85 -0.20 23.65
CA LEU A 151 -3.28 0.08 23.69
C LEU A 151 -3.86 -0.11 25.09
N LYS A 152 -3.47 -1.17 25.81
CA LYS A 152 -3.92 -1.42 27.20
C LYS A 152 -3.47 -0.31 28.16
N ARG A 153 -2.21 0.13 28.09
CA ARG A 153 -1.66 1.21 28.94
C ARG A 153 -2.32 2.57 28.63
N TRP A 154 -2.48 2.89 27.34
CA TRP A 154 -3.18 4.10 26.88
C TRP A 154 -4.67 4.11 27.28
N ALA A 155 -5.32 2.95 27.24
CA ALA A 155 -6.71 2.76 27.64
C ALA A 155 -6.95 3.06 29.13
N LYS A 156 -5.95 2.78 29.97
CA LYS A 156 -5.98 3.01 31.42
C LYS A 156 -5.52 4.42 31.82
N ASN A 157 -5.19 5.28 30.85
CA ASN A 157 -4.59 6.60 31.09
C ASN A 157 -3.27 6.54 31.90
N GLU A 158 -2.49 5.48 31.70
CA GLU A 158 -1.18 5.30 32.37
C GLU A 158 -0.02 5.96 31.60
N LEU A 159 -0.35 6.66 30.51
CA LEU A 159 0.57 7.42 29.66
C LEU A 159 0.17 8.90 29.69
N ASP A 160 1.13 9.79 29.43
CA ASP A 160 0.84 11.20 29.17
C ASP A 160 0.02 11.31 27.87
N THR A 161 -1.28 11.61 28.00
CA THR A 161 -2.23 11.59 26.88
C THR A 161 -1.96 12.67 25.85
N ASP A 162 -1.40 13.81 26.28
CA ASP A 162 -1.16 14.96 25.39
C ASP A 162 0.06 14.71 24.51
N ALA A 163 1.02 13.94 25.02
CA ALA A 163 2.20 13.52 24.28
C ALA A 163 1.95 12.33 23.32
N VAL A 164 0.78 11.68 23.36
CA VAL A 164 0.45 10.54 22.48
C VAL A 164 -0.33 11.00 21.25
N PRO A 165 0.25 10.94 20.02
CA PRO A 165 -0.44 11.40 18.82
C PRO A 165 -1.70 10.58 18.54
N SER A 166 -2.83 11.26 18.30
CA SER A 166 -4.10 10.62 17.95
C SER A 166 -3.97 9.70 16.72
N LYS A 167 -3.22 10.13 15.70
CA LYS A 167 -2.92 9.33 14.51
C LYS A 167 -2.24 7.99 14.85
N LEU A 168 -1.28 8.00 15.77
CA LEU A 168 -0.53 6.80 16.13
C LEU A 168 -1.47 5.74 16.73
N ILE A 169 -2.30 6.13 17.69
CA ILE A 169 -3.19 5.20 18.42
C ILE A 169 -4.43 4.83 17.61
N ARG A 170 -5.03 5.78 16.88
CA ARG A 170 -6.31 5.56 16.19
C ARG A 170 -6.15 5.06 14.76
N GLN A 171 -4.96 5.14 14.17
CA GLN A 171 -4.74 4.74 12.77
C GLN A 171 -3.53 3.81 12.62
N ASP A 172 -2.33 4.25 13.01
CA ASP A 172 -1.10 3.54 12.66
C ASP A 172 -0.96 2.19 13.39
N VAL A 173 -1.21 2.17 14.70
CA VAL A 173 -1.19 0.96 15.53
C VAL A 173 -2.31 -0.01 15.11
N PRO A 174 -3.60 0.38 15.05
CA PRO A 174 -4.67 -0.53 14.63
C PRO A 174 -4.47 -1.12 13.23
N ARG A 175 -4.01 -0.32 12.27
CA ARG A 175 -3.68 -0.80 10.93
C ARG A 175 -2.62 -1.89 10.96
N THR A 176 -1.55 -1.69 11.74
CA THR A 176 -0.46 -2.67 11.89
C THR A 176 -0.98 -3.97 12.52
N LEU A 177 -1.76 -3.87 13.60
CA LEU A 177 -2.35 -5.03 14.27
C LEU A 177 -3.27 -5.86 13.35
N LEU A 178 -4.12 -5.17 12.58
CA LEU A 178 -5.04 -5.83 11.65
C LEU A 178 -4.31 -6.47 10.45
N ASP A 179 -3.22 -5.85 9.97
CA ASP A 179 -2.37 -6.44 8.93
C ASP A 179 -1.64 -7.69 9.46
N ILE A 180 -1.08 -7.63 10.67
CA ILE A 180 -0.47 -8.78 11.33
C ILE A 180 -1.49 -9.92 11.49
N LEU A 181 -2.67 -9.65 12.04
CA LEU A 181 -3.74 -10.65 12.20
C LEU A 181 -4.09 -11.32 10.87
N GLY A 182 -4.37 -10.53 9.84
CA GLY A 182 -4.74 -11.04 8.51
C GLY A 182 -3.61 -11.82 7.83
N ARG A 183 -2.35 -11.46 8.07
CA ARG A 183 -1.17 -12.19 7.55
C ARG A 183 -0.94 -13.49 8.29
N THR A 184 -1.02 -13.50 9.62
CA THR A 184 -0.85 -14.73 10.41
C THR A 184 -1.91 -15.75 10.01
N MET A 185 -3.19 -15.37 9.97
CA MET A 185 -4.25 -16.30 9.55
C MET A 185 -4.11 -16.81 8.11
N ARG A 186 -3.63 -15.98 7.16
CA ARG A 186 -3.47 -16.39 5.76
C ARG A 186 -2.25 -17.27 5.49
N SER A 187 -1.23 -17.17 6.34
CA SER A 187 0.04 -17.90 6.18
C SER A 187 0.05 -19.28 6.85
N GLN A 188 -1.07 -19.68 7.48
CA GLN A 188 -1.19 -21.00 8.05
C GLN A 188 -1.22 -22.07 6.94
N GLU A 189 -0.42 -23.12 7.12
CA GLU A 189 -0.39 -24.28 6.24
C GLU A 189 -1.55 -25.24 6.54
N ALA A 190 -1.81 -26.17 5.63
CA ALA A 190 -2.95 -27.09 5.74
C ALA A 190 -2.86 -28.02 6.96
N ASP A 191 -1.66 -28.27 7.48
CA ASP A 191 -1.40 -29.07 8.69
C ASP A 191 -1.56 -28.26 10.00
N GLY A 192 -1.93 -26.98 9.89
CA GLY A 192 -2.09 -26.05 11.01
C GLY A 192 -0.81 -25.33 11.41
N SER A 193 0.34 -25.67 10.82
CA SER A 193 1.63 -25.07 11.13
C SER A 193 1.86 -23.73 10.43
N TRP A 194 2.94 -23.05 10.80
CA TRP A 194 3.56 -22.00 10.00
C TRP A 194 4.98 -22.42 9.64
N GLU A 195 5.26 -22.41 8.33
CA GLU A 195 6.54 -22.84 7.74
C GLU A 195 6.93 -24.29 8.08
N SER A 196 5.98 -25.14 8.48
CA SER A 196 6.25 -26.48 9.01
C SER A 196 7.27 -26.50 10.17
N LYS A 197 7.40 -25.41 10.94
CA LYS A 197 8.38 -25.25 12.04
C LYS A 197 7.68 -25.06 13.38
N ARG A 198 8.18 -25.71 14.43
CA ARG A 198 7.56 -25.68 15.77
C ARG A 198 7.64 -24.31 16.40
N GLU A 199 8.85 -23.75 16.49
CA GLU A 199 9.07 -22.45 17.12
C GLU A 199 8.34 -21.32 16.36
N VAL A 200 8.31 -21.39 15.02
CA VAL A 200 7.55 -20.45 14.18
C VAL A 200 6.03 -20.56 14.37
N THR A 201 5.52 -21.79 14.49
CA THR A 201 4.10 -22.03 14.82
C THR A 201 3.75 -21.49 16.20
N ALA A 202 4.66 -21.62 17.17
CA ALA A 202 4.48 -21.04 18.50
C ALA A 202 4.39 -19.50 18.43
N TYR A 203 5.23 -18.84 17.63
CA TYR A 203 5.13 -17.39 17.40
C TYR A 203 3.77 -16.97 16.84
N ALA A 204 3.26 -17.71 15.84
CA ALA A 204 1.96 -17.42 15.25
C ALA A 204 0.80 -17.59 16.27
N VAL A 205 0.82 -18.65 17.08
CA VAL A 205 -0.17 -18.85 18.15
C VAL A 205 -0.12 -17.73 19.19
N LEU A 206 1.10 -17.34 19.63
CA LEU A 206 1.31 -16.23 20.56
C LEU A 206 0.95 -14.85 19.97
N THR A 207 0.96 -14.73 18.63
CA THR A 207 0.47 -13.56 17.91
C THR A 207 -1.07 -13.53 17.91
N LEU A 208 -1.71 -14.65 17.60
CA LEU A 208 -3.18 -14.74 17.50
C LEU A 208 -3.86 -14.51 18.84
N ALA A 209 -3.37 -15.11 19.92
CA ALA A 209 -4.02 -15.07 21.22
C ALA A 209 -4.40 -13.66 21.71
N PRO A 210 -3.50 -12.66 21.76
CA PRO A 210 -3.86 -11.31 22.14
C PRO A 210 -4.67 -10.56 21.06
N LEU A 211 -4.42 -10.78 19.76
CA LEU A 211 -5.15 -10.09 18.69
C LEU A 211 -6.61 -10.51 18.64
N LEU A 212 -6.90 -11.77 18.96
CA LEU A 212 -8.26 -12.30 19.03
C LEU A 212 -9.06 -11.74 20.22
N SER A 213 -8.43 -10.98 21.12
CA SER A 213 -9.14 -10.23 22.17
C SER A 213 -9.60 -8.84 21.72
N LEU A 214 -9.22 -8.38 20.52
CA LEU A 214 -9.64 -7.07 20.03
C LEU A 214 -11.17 -7.02 19.86
N PRO A 215 -11.84 -5.93 20.24
CA PRO A 215 -13.31 -5.84 20.13
C PRO A 215 -13.79 -5.62 18.69
N TRP A 216 -12.90 -5.20 17.78
CA TRP A 216 -13.26 -4.81 16.42
C TRP A 216 -13.40 -6.00 15.44
N ILE A 217 -12.98 -7.19 15.87
CA ILE A 217 -12.84 -8.38 15.04
C ILE A 217 -13.81 -9.50 15.45
N ASP A 218 -14.87 -9.18 16.22
CA ASP A 218 -15.88 -10.16 16.65
C ASP A 218 -16.42 -11.03 15.51
N PHE A 219 -16.56 -10.46 14.31
CA PHE A 219 -17.05 -11.14 13.12
C PHE A 219 -16.14 -12.25 12.56
N LEU A 220 -14.85 -12.30 12.95
CA LEU A 220 -13.89 -13.32 12.51
C LEU A 220 -13.34 -14.17 13.65
N LYS A 221 -13.76 -13.90 14.91
CA LYS A 221 -13.27 -14.62 16.09
C LYS A 221 -13.41 -16.14 15.96
N PRO A 222 -14.53 -16.70 15.45
CA PRO A 222 -14.65 -18.16 15.27
C PRO A 222 -13.53 -18.73 14.39
N GLU A 223 -13.27 -18.12 13.24
CA GLU A 223 -12.23 -18.54 12.29
C GLU A 223 -10.83 -18.33 12.84
N GLY A 224 -10.60 -17.20 13.52
CA GLY A 224 -9.33 -16.89 14.17
C GLY A 224 -9.00 -17.85 15.32
N ILE A 225 -10.00 -18.20 16.14
CA ILE A 225 -9.87 -19.18 17.21
C ILE A 225 -9.57 -20.56 16.61
N ALA A 226 -10.29 -20.99 15.58
CA ALA A 226 -10.03 -22.25 14.89
C ALA A 226 -8.58 -22.32 14.35
N CYS A 227 -8.13 -21.25 13.69
CA CYS A 227 -6.75 -21.09 13.22
C CYS A 227 -5.73 -21.25 14.36
N MET A 228 -5.94 -20.58 15.50
CA MET A 228 -5.07 -20.70 16.68
C MET A 228 -5.04 -22.14 17.24
N TYR A 229 -6.19 -22.81 17.33
CA TYR A 229 -6.26 -24.18 17.85
C TYR A 229 -5.63 -25.22 16.91
N GLN A 230 -5.70 -25.03 15.60
CA GLN A 230 -4.97 -25.86 14.63
C GLN A 230 -3.46 -25.75 14.83
N GLY A 231 -2.94 -24.54 15.07
CA GLY A 231 -1.53 -24.33 15.44
C GLY A 231 -1.14 -25.03 16.73
N LYS A 232 -1.99 -24.95 17.76
CA LYS A 232 -1.77 -25.68 19.02
C LYS A 232 -1.78 -27.20 18.82
N ALA A 233 -2.69 -27.73 18.00
CA ALA A 233 -2.74 -29.15 17.69
C ALA A 233 -1.46 -29.62 16.98
N TYR A 234 -0.94 -28.83 16.03
CA TYR A 234 0.36 -29.10 15.42
C TYR A 234 1.50 -29.16 16.44
N LEU A 235 1.54 -28.21 17.39
CA LEU A 235 2.55 -28.20 18.46
C LEU A 235 2.45 -29.42 19.37
N GLU A 236 1.25 -29.81 19.79
CA GLU A 236 1.05 -30.99 20.66
C GLU A 236 1.46 -32.28 19.95
N ASN A 237 1.10 -32.45 18.67
CA ASN A 237 1.52 -33.60 17.86
C ASN A 237 3.04 -33.69 17.72
N ASN A 238 3.75 -32.56 17.84
CA ASN A 238 5.20 -32.47 17.75
C ASN A 238 5.90 -32.26 19.10
N ARG A 239 5.20 -32.50 20.22
CA ARG A 239 5.71 -32.22 21.58
C ARG A 239 7.02 -32.91 21.92
N HIS A 240 7.21 -34.14 21.46
CA HIS A 240 8.45 -34.90 21.64
C HIS A 240 9.68 -34.24 20.99
N ARG A 241 9.48 -33.25 20.10
CA ARG A 241 10.53 -32.55 19.34
C ARG A 241 10.70 -31.08 19.71
N TRP A 242 10.06 -30.60 20.77
CA TRP A 242 10.15 -29.18 21.15
C TRP A 242 11.56 -28.70 21.49
N ARG A 243 12.49 -29.61 21.81
CA ARG A 243 13.91 -29.29 22.03
C ARG A 243 14.77 -29.45 20.78
N ASP A 244 14.21 -30.02 19.71
CA ASP A 244 14.88 -30.12 18.39
C ASP A 244 14.78 -28.76 17.69
N ALA A 245 15.55 -27.79 18.17
CA ALA A 245 15.44 -26.40 17.73
C ALA A 245 15.78 -26.24 16.24
N GLU A 246 14.91 -25.53 15.52
CA GLU A 246 15.20 -25.14 14.15
C GLU A 246 16.31 -24.06 14.09
N ARG A 247 17.12 -24.07 13.03
CA ARG A 247 18.17 -23.06 12.82
C ARG A 247 17.58 -21.78 12.23
N ILE A 248 16.94 -20.98 13.06
CA ILE A 248 16.17 -19.80 12.63
C ILE A 248 16.67 -18.47 13.21
N TRP A 249 17.56 -18.50 14.20
CA TRP A 249 18.22 -17.32 14.77
C TRP A 249 19.46 -16.96 13.99
N ILE A 250 19.76 -15.67 13.86
CA ILE A 250 20.86 -15.16 13.03
C ILE A 250 21.94 -14.52 13.90
N GLU A 251 23.19 -14.96 13.72
CA GLU A 251 24.42 -14.27 14.16
C GLU A 251 25.36 -14.18 12.95
N LYS A 252 26.60 -14.71 13.01
CA LYS A 252 27.46 -14.89 11.82
C LYS A 252 26.90 -15.97 10.90
N THR A 253 26.23 -16.96 11.48
CA THR A 253 25.50 -18.02 10.77
C THR A 253 24.14 -18.23 11.42
N VAL A 254 23.30 -19.08 10.82
CA VAL A 254 22.02 -19.46 11.41
C VAL A 254 22.20 -20.54 12.49
N TYR A 255 21.57 -20.35 13.64
CA TYR A 255 21.62 -21.27 14.77
C TYR A 255 20.22 -21.48 15.38
N GLY A 256 20.09 -22.49 16.24
CA GLY A 256 18.87 -22.77 17.01
C GLY A 256 19.19 -22.86 18.50
N SER A 257 18.23 -22.49 19.36
CA SER A 257 18.34 -22.66 20.81
C SER A 257 17.25 -23.62 21.32
N PRO A 258 17.62 -24.82 21.82
CA PRO A 258 16.66 -25.78 22.40
C PRO A 258 15.82 -25.19 23.54
N ASN A 259 16.42 -24.31 24.35
CA ASN A 259 15.74 -23.66 25.47
C ASN A 259 14.66 -22.69 24.99
N LEU A 260 14.96 -21.88 23.97
CA LEU A 260 13.98 -20.97 23.37
C LEU A 260 12.86 -21.72 22.67
N SER A 261 13.21 -22.70 21.83
CA SER A 261 12.23 -23.51 21.10
C SER A 261 11.23 -24.15 22.06
N GLN A 262 11.71 -24.75 23.14
CA GLN A 262 10.87 -25.34 24.17
C GLN A 262 10.02 -24.31 24.90
N ALA A 263 10.59 -23.16 25.29
CA ALA A 263 9.87 -22.12 26.01
C ALA A 263 8.73 -21.52 25.17
N TYR A 264 8.97 -21.24 23.90
CA TYR A 264 7.94 -20.74 22.98
C TYR A 264 6.84 -21.77 22.75
N CYS A 265 7.19 -23.04 22.50
CA CYS A 265 6.19 -24.10 22.31
C CYS A 265 5.34 -24.30 23.57
N LEU A 266 5.95 -24.24 24.75
CA LEU A 266 5.26 -24.35 26.03
C LEU A 266 4.31 -23.16 26.25
N ALA A 267 4.78 -21.94 26.02
CA ALA A 267 4.00 -20.71 26.13
C ALA A 267 2.80 -20.72 25.18
N ALA A 268 3.01 -21.08 23.91
CA ALA A 268 1.95 -21.21 22.92
C ALA A 268 0.92 -22.29 23.29
N SER A 269 1.36 -23.38 23.93
CA SER A 269 0.45 -24.42 24.40
C SER A 269 -0.46 -23.91 25.53
N LYS A 270 0.07 -23.11 26.46
CA LYS A 270 -0.69 -22.55 27.60
C LYS A 270 -1.56 -21.34 27.26
N VAL A 271 -1.11 -20.47 26.36
CA VAL A 271 -1.78 -19.17 26.11
C VAL A 271 -3.25 -19.34 25.71
N VAL A 272 -4.14 -18.53 26.24
CA VAL A 272 -5.57 -18.51 25.85
C VAL A 272 -5.93 -17.15 25.28
N VAL A 273 -7.00 -17.08 24.49
CA VAL A 273 -7.55 -15.77 24.08
C VAL A 273 -8.07 -15.08 25.35
N PRO A 274 -7.53 -13.88 25.70
CA PRO A 274 -8.00 -13.16 26.88
C PRO A 274 -9.51 -12.88 26.82
N THR A 275 -10.22 -13.28 27.87
CA THR A 275 -11.67 -13.04 28.03
C THR A 275 -11.98 -11.70 28.70
N SER A 276 -10.96 -11.01 29.23
CA SER A 276 -11.13 -9.72 29.89
C SER A 276 -11.71 -8.68 28.93
N PHE A 277 -12.78 -8.00 29.34
CA PHE A 277 -13.37 -6.91 28.57
C PHE A 277 -12.32 -5.82 28.27
N MET A 278 -12.13 -5.55 26.99
CA MET A 278 -11.33 -4.40 26.54
C MET A 278 -12.10 -3.11 26.86
N SER A 279 -11.39 -2.03 27.18
CA SER A 279 -12.03 -0.78 27.60
C SER A 279 -12.86 -0.16 26.49
N ALA A 280 -13.88 0.62 26.86
CA ALA A 280 -14.67 1.41 25.90
C ALA A 280 -13.79 2.29 25.00
N LYS A 281 -12.71 2.88 25.56
CA LYS A 281 -11.74 3.71 24.83
C LYS A 281 -11.07 2.98 23.66
N ILE A 282 -10.85 1.66 23.78
CA ILE A 282 -10.34 0.83 22.67
C ILE A 282 -11.47 0.52 21.68
N SER A 283 -12.65 0.13 22.17
CA SER A 283 -13.82 -0.13 21.32
C SER A 283 -14.17 1.07 20.43
N ASP A 284 -14.03 2.29 20.95
CA ASP A 284 -14.31 3.56 20.25
C ASP A 284 -13.30 3.91 19.14
N ILE A 285 -12.22 3.15 18.98
CA ILE A 285 -11.33 3.28 17.81
C ILE A 285 -12.08 2.88 16.54
N PHE A 286 -12.91 1.83 16.60
CA PHE A 286 -13.81 1.42 15.51
C PHE A 286 -15.24 1.27 16.03
N PRO A 287 -16.07 2.33 15.94
CA PRO A 287 -17.40 2.34 16.52
C PRO A 287 -18.36 1.39 15.78
N ALA A 288 -19.39 0.91 16.48
CA ALA A 288 -20.31 -0.12 15.97
C ALA A 288 -21.05 0.27 14.66
N GLN A 289 -21.21 1.56 14.38
CA GLN A 289 -21.78 2.06 13.12
C GLN A 289 -20.92 1.63 11.92
N LEU A 290 -19.60 1.55 12.10
CA LEU A 290 -18.68 1.08 11.08
C LEU A 290 -18.95 -0.38 10.72
N SER A 291 -19.24 -1.23 11.71
CA SER A 291 -19.57 -2.65 11.50
C SER A 291 -20.80 -2.84 10.60
N LYS A 292 -21.85 -2.02 10.79
CA LYS A 292 -23.05 -2.06 9.91
C LYS A 292 -22.70 -1.65 8.48
N LYS A 293 -21.91 -0.59 8.32
CA LYS A 293 -21.45 -0.12 7.01
C LYS A 293 -20.58 -1.16 6.30
N MET A 294 -19.64 -1.77 7.02
CA MET A 294 -18.80 -2.85 6.50
C MET A 294 -19.61 -4.07 6.09
N ALA A 295 -20.62 -4.47 6.85
CA ALA A 295 -21.49 -5.58 6.47
C ALA A 295 -22.22 -5.31 5.14
N LYS A 296 -22.68 -4.07 4.92
CA LYS A 296 -23.30 -3.64 3.66
C LYS A 296 -22.29 -3.65 2.51
N MET A 297 -21.10 -3.08 2.70
CA MET A 297 -20.05 -3.06 1.67
C MET A 297 -19.57 -4.47 1.32
N SER A 298 -19.38 -5.34 2.32
CA SER A 298 -19.02 -6.74 2.13
C SER A 298 -20.05 -7.48 1.28
N GLY A 299 -21.35 -7.28 1.53
CA GLY A 299 -22.41 -7.87 0.71
C GLY A 299 -22.51 -7.32 -0.71
N CYS A 300 -22.01 -6.10 -0.95
CA CYS A 300 -21.87 -5.54 -2.30
C CYS A 300 -20.69 -6.20 -3.03
N PHE A 301 -19.51 -6.18 -2.40
CA PHE A 301 -18.29 -6.70 -2.99
C PHE A 301 -18.32 -8.22 -3.18
N SER A 302 -19.06 -8.97 -2.36
CA SER A 302 -19.26 -10.42 -2.56
C SER A 302 -20.03 -10.76 -3.85
N ARG A 303 -20.43 -9.77 -4.66
CA ARG A 303 -21.07 -9.96 -5.98
C ARG A 303 -20.19 -9.45 -7.12
N VAL A 304 -19.00 -8.95 -6.81
CA VAL A 304 -18.04 -8.37 -7.76
C VAL A 304 -16.90 -9.36 -7.89
N GLU A 305 -16.53 -9.74 -9.10
CA GLU A 305 -15.34 -10.55 -9.33
C GLU A 305 -14.08 -9.75 -8.93
N PRO A 306 -13.08 -10.36 -8.26
CA PRO A 306 -12.96 -11.79 -7.97
C PRO A 306 -13.52 -12.21 -6.59
N PHE A 307 -14.12 -11.27 -5.86
CA PHE A 307 -14.53 -11.44 -4.47
C PHE A 307 -15.78 -12.30 -4.28
N SER A 308 -16.46 -12.70 -5.34
CA SER A 308 -17.65 -13.56 -5.30
C SER A 308 -17.41 -14.89 -4.56
N ARG A 309 -16.16 -15.37 -4.58
CA ARG A 309 -15.71 -16.61 -3.92
C ARG A 309 -15.02 -16.39 -2.58
N ALA A 310 -14.83 -15.13 -2.16
CA ALA A 310 -14.12 -14.83 -0.94
C ALA A 310 -15.01 -15.10 0.30
N PRO A 311 -14.48 -15.77 1.35
CA PRO A 311 -15.16 -15.86 2.63
C PRO A 311 -15.54 -14.48 3.17
N LYS A 312 -16.74 -14.38 3.73
CA LYS A 312 -17.28 -13.11 4.22
C LYS A 312 -16.36 -12.42 5.24
N TRP A 313 -15.79 -13.18 6.18
CA TRP A 313 -14.89 -12.66 7.20
C TRP A 313 -13.62 -12.03 6.59
N LYS A 314 -13.10 -12.56 5.46
CA LYS A 314 -11.94 -11.98 4.76
C LYS A 314 -12.29 -10.61 4.20
N LEU A 315 -13.43 -10.50 3.52
CA LEU A 315 -13.91 -9.22 2.99
C LEU A 315 -14.13 -8.19 4.11
N GLN A 316 -14.71 -8.62 5.24
CA GLN A 316 -14.90 -7.75 6.39
C GLN A 316 -13.57 -7.31 7.02
N LEU A 317 -12.57 -8.20 7.12
CA LEU A 317 -11.24 -7.84 7.60
C LEU A 317 -10.55 -6.83 6.67
N SER A 318 -10.56 -7.07 5.36
CA SER A 318 -10.02 -6.15 4.36
C SER A 318 -10.73 -4.78 4.40
N LEU A 319 -12.05 -4.77 4.58
CA LEU A 319 -12.80 -3.52 4.78
C LEU A 319 -12.39 -2.80 6.06
N LEU A 320 -12.19 -3.51 7.17
CA LEU A 320 -11.75 -2.89 8.43
C LEU A 320 -10.35 -2.27 8.30
N GLN A 321 -9.42 -2.96 7.63
CA GLN A 321 -8.10 -2.40 7.34
C GLN A 321 -8.20 -1.14 6.48
N SER A 322 -9.11 -1.15 5.50
CA SER A 322 -9.35 -0.06 4.55
C SER A 322 -9.81 1.24 5.21
N THR A 323 -10.48 1.19 6.36
CA THR A 323 -11.01 2.41 7.02
C THR A 323 -9.89 3.33 7.52
N ASN A 324 -8.76 2.77 7.93
CA ASN A 324 -7.59 3.57 8.35
C ASN A 324 -7.00 4.35 7.17
N TYR A 325 -6.94 3.72 6.00
CA TYR A 325 -6.50 4.36 4.77
C TYR A 325 -7.50 5.39 4.26
N ALA A 326 -8.80 5.13 4.37
CA ALA A 326 -9.84 6.08 3.96
C ALA A 326 -9.74 7.40 4.74
N ALA A 327 -9.52 7.32 6.06
CA ALA A 327 -9.32 8.50 6.90
C ALA A 327 -8.06 9.29 6.50
N ALA A 328 -6.96 8.59 6.19
CA ALA A 328 -5.73 9.21 5.73
C ALA A 328 -5.89 9.87 4.34
N LEU A 329 -6.55 9.20 3.38
CA LEU A 329 -6.82 9.75 2.04
C LEU A 329 -7.64 11.03 2.14
N LYS A 330 -8.67 11.03 2.99
CA LYS A 330 -9.50 12.22 3.23
C LYS A 330 -8.66 13.41 3.68
N ALA A 331 -7.63 13.20 4.51
CA ALA A 331 -6.74 14.28 4.96
C ALA A 331 -5.84 14.82 3.84
N CYS A 332 -5.45 13.98 2.86
CA CYS A 332 -4.58 14.37 1.75
C CYS A 332 -5.32 14.88 0.51
N ARG A 333 -6.66 14.81 0.48
CA ARG A 333 -7.47 15.04 -0.73
C ARG A 333 -7.32 16.43 -1.38
N LEU A 334 -6.88 17.44 -0.63
CA LEU A 334 -6.71 18.82 -1.11
C LEU A 334 -5.24 19.21 -1.34
N ASN A 335 -4.31 18.25 -1.27
CA ASN A 335 -2.87 18.53 -1.39
C ASN A 335 -2.49 19.05 -2.79
N ILE A 336 -3.14 18.53 -3.84
CA ILE A 336 -2.85 18.88 -5.24
C ILE A 336 -4.01 19.66 -5.85
N PHE A 337 -5.22 19.08 -5.80
CA PHE A 337 -6.40 19.64 -6.43
C PHE A 337 -7.25 20.43 -5.43
N PRO A 338 -7.80 21.60 -5.82
CA PRO A 338 -8.72 22.34 -4.97
C PRO A 338 -10.05 21.59 -4.82
N SER A 339 -10.86 22.01 -3.84
CA SER A 339 -12.20 21.45 -3.66
C SER A 339 -13.08 21.75 -4.88
N LEU A 340 -13.57 20.71 -5.53
CA LEU A 340 -14.52 20.83 -6.63
C LEU A 340 -15.94 20.64 -6.04
N GLU A 341 -16.68 21.74 -5.80
CA GLU A 341 -18.02 21.74 -5.16
C GLU A 341 -19.04 20.77 -5.80
N LYS A 342 -18.80 20.34 -7.04
CA LYS A 342 -19.67 19.43 -7.82
C LYS A 342 -18.99 18.11 -8.23
N ALA A 343 -17.81 17.75 -7.70
CA ALA A 343 -17.23 16.43 -7.94
C ALA A 343 -17.77 15.44 -6.91
N CYS A 344 -18.21 14.27 -7.38
CA CYS A 344 -18.81 13.20 -6.58
C CYS A 344 -17.74 12.45 -5.74
N ASP A 345 -16.82 13.19 -5.11
CA ASP A 345 -15.54 12.69 -4.59
C ASP A 345 -15.70 11.82 -3.34
N GLU A 346 -16.74 12.05 -2.53
CA GLU A 346 -16.87 11.34 -1.23
C GLU A 346 -17.12 9.84 -1.38
N LYS A 347 -17.77 9.39 -2.46
CA LYS A 347 -18.13 7.97 -2.62
C LYS A 347 -16.94 7.09 -3.01
N TYR A 348 -16.00 7.61 -3.81
CA TYR A 348 -14.84 6.83 -4.27
C TYR A 348 -13.74 6.72 -3.20
N GLN A 349 -13.65 7.70 -2.29
CA GLN A 349 -12.71 7.68 -1.16
C GLN A 349 -12.86 6.44 -0.27
N GLU A 350 -14.04 5.82 -0.25
CA GLU A 350 -14.31 4.62 0.55
C GLU A 350 -14.00 3.32 -0.19
N TYR A 351 -14.03 3.34 -1.53
CA TYR A 351 -13.72 2.16 -2.35
C TYR A 351 -12.24 2.02 -2.65
N ILE A 352 -11.51 3.12 -2.85
CA ILE A 352 -10.09 3.11 -3.21
C ILE A 352 -9.25 2.26 -2.23
N PRO A 353 -9.35 2.44 -0.90
CA PRO A 353 -8.61 1.60 0.01
C PRO A 353 -8.97 0.11 -0.11
N PHE A 354 -10.26 -0.19 -0.26
CA PHE A 354 -10.73 -1.57 -0.32
C PHE A 354 -10.32 -2.29 -1.60
N THR A 355 -10.34 -1.62 -2.76
CA THR A 355 -9.91 -2.27 -4.01
C THR A 355 -8.45 -2.71 -3.92
N TRP A 356 -7.56 -1.86 -3.40
CA TRP A 356 -6.16 -2.20 -3.17
C TRP A 356 -5.96 -3.25 -2.09
N VAL A 357 -6.52 -3.04 -0.89
CA VAL A 357 -6.38 -3.96 0.26
C VAL A 357 -7.02 -5.33 -0.03
N GLY A 358 -8.24 -5.32 -0.56
CA GLY A 358 -9.01 -6.51 -0.90
C GLY A 358 -8.36 -7.34 -1.99
N CYS A 359 -7.88 -6.74 -3.09
CA CYS A 359 -7.17 -7.50 -4.13
C CYS A 359 -5.85 -8.08 -3.61
N ARG A 360 -5.09 -7.30 -2.85
CA ARG A 360 -3.86 -7.77 -2.19
C ARG A 360 -4.13 -8.92 -1.23
N ASP A 361 -5.27 -8.90 -0.54
CA ASP A 361 -5.66 -9.96 0.36
C ASP A 361 -6.16 -11.22 -0.36
N PHE A 362 -6.93 -11.04 -1.44
CA PHE A 362 -7.44 -12.12 -2.28
C PHE A 362 -6.32 -12.88 -2.98
N LEU A 363 -5.37 -12.16 -3.59
CA LEU A 363 -4.20 -12.74 -4.28
C LEU A 363 -3.08 -13.16 -3.33
N SER A 364 -3.17 -12.76 -2.05
CA SER A 364 -2.09 -12.93 -1.06
C SER A 364 -0.76 -12.28 -1.48
N THR A 365 -0.85 -11.14 -2.19
CA THR A 365 0.31 -10.47 -2.77
C THR A 365 1.27 -9.90 -1.72
N ARG A 366 2.55 -10.27 -1.82
CA ARG A 366 3.65 -9.70 -1.02
C ARG A 366 4.04 -8.32 -1.53
N ILE A 367 3.53 -7.28 -0.89
CA ILE A 367 3.82 -5.89 -1.24
C ILE A 367 3.90 -5.00 0.01
N PRO A 368 4.84 -4.04 0.07
CA PRO A 368 4.90 -3.06 1.14
C PRO A 368 3.60 -2.25 1.23
N ALA A 369 3.18 -1.96 2.46
CA ALA A 369 1.98 -1.15 2.68
C ALA A 369 2.18 0.31 2.26
N GLU A 370 3.44 0.80 2.23
CA GLU A 370 3.82 2.08 1.64
C GLU A 370 3.52 2.11 0.13
N THR A 371 3.89 1.07 -0.62
CA THR A 371 3.56 0.99 -2.06
C THR A 371 2.06 0.99 -2.31
N LEU A 372 1.28 0.25 -1.50
CA LEU A 372 -0.19 0.29 -1.58
C LEU A 372 -0.72 1.71 -1.30
N TRP A 373 -0.15 2.41 -0.32
CA TRP A 373 -0.53 3.77 0.02
C TRP A 373 -0.26 4.75 -1.13
N GLU A 374 0.93 4.69 -1.76
CA GLU A 374 1.25 5.52 -2.92
C GLU A 374 0.28 5.25 -4.09
N MET A 375 -0.10 4.00 -4.31
CA MET A 375 -1.08 3.66 -5.34
C MET A 375 -2.51 4.09 -4.99
N MET A 376 -2.90 4.10 -3.71
CA MET A 376 -4.18 4.68 -3.27
C MET A 376 -4.20 6.19 -3.50
N LEU A 377 -3.11 6.90 -3.19
CA LEU A 377 -2.96 8.33 -3.47
C LEU A 377 -3.04 8.61 -4.97
N ASN A 378 -2.29 7.86 -5.78
CA ASN A 378 -2.36 7.94 -7.23
C ASN A 378 -3.82 7.74 -7.69
N THR A 379 -4.48 6.64 -7.30
CA THR A 379 -5.89 6.37 -7.68
C THR A 379 -6.85 7.52 -7.33
N MET A 380 -6.67 8.16 -6.17
CA MET A 380 -7.44 9.34 -5.78
C MET A 380 -7.16 10.52 -6.71
N TYR A 381 -5.89 10.86 -6.93
CA TYR A 381 -5.50 11.95 -7.82
C TYR A 381 -5.91 11.71 -9.28
N ASN A 382 -5.94 10.45 -9.74
CA ASN A 382 -6.46 10.08 -11.06
C ASN A 382 -7.93 10.49 -11.22
N SER A 383 -8.74 10.32 -10.16
CA SER A 383 -10.16 10.70 -10.18
C SER A 383 -10.32 12.22 -10.13
N GLN A 384 -9.43 12.92 -9.42
CA GLN A 384 -9.47 14.37 -9.27
C GLN A 384 -8.97 15.10 -10.52
N VAL A 385 -7.90 14.61 -11.16
CA VAL A 385 -7.37 15.21 -12.40
C VAL A 385 -8.38 15.09 -13.53
N ASP A 386 -9.09 13.97 -13.65
CA ASP A 386 -10.17 13.75 -14.61
C ASP A 386 -11.25 14.84 -14.47
N ALA A 387 -11.81 14.98 -13.26
CA ALA A 387 -12.81 16.02 -12.98
C ALA A 387 -12.27 17.46 -13.13
N TYR A 388 -11.00 17.69 -12.79
CA TYR A 388 -10.37 19.00 -12.89
C TYR A 388 -10.13 19.41 -14.36
N MET A 389 -9.68 18.48 -15.19
CA MET A 389 -9.49 18.70 -16.63
C MET A 389 -10.81 19.03 -17.31
N GLU A 390 -11.87 18.28 -17.03
CA GLU A 390 -13.19 18.49 -17.62
C GLU A 390 -13.87 19.78 -17.17
N LYS A 391 -13.79 20.14 -15.89
CA LYS A 391 -14.59 21.24 -15.32
C LYS A 391 -13.86 22.56 -15.23
N VAL A 392 -12.55 22.54 -14.97
CA VAL A 392 -11.78 23.76 -14.70
C VAL A 392 -10.89 24.10 -15.88
N VAL A 393 -10.10 23.14 -16.36
CA VAL A 393 -9.14 23.38 -17.44
C VAL A 393 -9.86 23.69 -18.74
N TRP A 394 -10.91 22.93 -19.08
CA TRP A 394 -11.72 23.20 -20.28
C TRP A 394 -12.29 24.62 -20.28
N GLU A 395 -12.94 25.05 -19.20
CA GLU A 395 -13.55 26.37 -19.11
C GLU A 395 -12.55 27.51 -19.28
N GLN A 396 -11.32 27.36 -18.74
CA GLN A 396 -10.31 28.41 -18.75
C GLN A 396 -9.40 28.43 -20.00
N TYR A 397 -9.26 27.29 -20.68
CA TYR A 397 -8.28 27.11 -21.77
C TYR A 397 -8.87 26.66 -23.11
N ARG A 398 -10.19 26.45 -23.24
CA ARG A 398 -10.80 26.05 -24.53
C ARG A 398 -10.39 26.93 -25.73
N ASP A 399 -10.17 28.22 -25.50
CA ASP A 399 -9.78 29.19 -26.54
C ASP A 399 -8.24 29.33 -26.70
N ARG A 400 -7.45 28.64 -25.87
CA ARG A 400 -5.98 28.68 -25.83
C ARG A 400 -5.34 27.30 -25.69
N LEU A 401 -5.98 26.26 -26.23
CA LEU A 401 -5.50 24.87 -26.17
C LEU A 401 -4.06 24.68 -26.71
N PRO A 402 -3.60 25.36 -27.78
CA PRO A 402 -2.22 25.22 -28.24
C PRO A 402 -1.18 25.62 -27.19
N GLU A 403 -1.44 26.69 -26.43
CA GLU A 403 -0.58 27.16 -25.34
C GLU A 403 -0.52 26.13 -24.20
N LEU A 404 -1.68 25.58 -23.81
CA LEU A 404 -1.76 24.54 -22.78
C LEU A 404 -1.05 23.25 -23.21
N LYS A 405 -1.23 22.81 -24.46
CA LYS A 405 -0.53 21.64 -25.03
C LYS A 405 0.99 21.85 -25.01
N ALA A 406 1.48 23.05 -25.33
CA ALA A 406 2.90 23.38 -25.26
C ALA A 406 3.42 23.37 -23.81
N PHE A 407 2.67 23.95 -22.87
CA PHE A 407 2.99 23.93 -21.44
C PHE A 407 3.11 22.51 -20.89
N ILE A 408 2.14 21.63 -21.17
CA ILE A 408 2.16 20.23 -20.71
C ILE A 408 3.39 19.48 -21.24
N ARG A 409 3.75 19.68 -22.51
CA ARG A 409 4.96 19.07 -23.10
C ARG A 409 6.23 19.54 -22.43
N SER A 410 6.36 20.85 -22.19
CA SER A 410 7.48 21.45 -21.46
C SER A 410 7.57 20.91 -20.03
N LEU A 411 6.43 20.82 -19.34
CA LEU A 411 6.33 20.34 -17.97
C LEU A 411 6.78 18.88 -17.82
N CYS A 412 6.35 17.98 -18.71
CA CYS A 412 6.69 16.56 -18.63
C CYS A 412 8.10 16.24 -19.14
N SER A 413 8.64 17.04 -20.06
CA SER A 413 10.00 16.85 -20.59
C SER A 413 11.10 17.44 -19.70
N GLY A 414 10.75 18.23 -18.68
CA GLY A 414 11.71 18.87 -17.77
C GLY A 414 12.48 20.05 -18.38
N ASN A 415 12.08 20.52 -19.57
CA ASN A 415 12.63 21.71 -20.19
C ASN A 415 11.72 22.91 -19.85
N PRO A 416 12.10 23.80 -18.91
CA PRO A 416 11.35 25.03 -18.72
C PRO A 416 11.55 25.92 -19.95
N GLU A 417 10.51 26.10 -20.76
CA GLU A 417 10.52 27.25 -21.66
C GLU A 417 10.61 28.50 -20.78
N LYS A 418 11.72 29.25 -20.91
CA LYS A 418 11.85 30.58 -20.34
C LYS A 418 10.74 31.46 -20.95
N ARG A 419 9.57 31.51 -20.32
CA ARG A 419 8.58 32.53 -20.58
C ARG A 419 9.22 33.88 -20.26
N LYS A 420 9.70 34.59 -21.29
CA LYS A 420 9.91 36.04 -21.21
C LYS A 420 8.60 36.64 -20.76
N ARG A 421 8.57 37.20 -19.55
CA ARG A 421 7.51 38.15 -19.15
C ARG A 421 7.40 39.20 -20.25
N ARG A 422 6.21 39.36 -20.83
CA ARG A 422 5.87 40.57 -21.57
C ARG A 422 5.74 41.68 -20.53
N ASP A 423 6.78 42.49 -20.39
CA ASP A 423 6.61 43.82 -19.83
C ASP A 423 6.01 44.70 -20.94
N GLU A 424 4.84 45.24 -20.67
CA GLU A 424 4.28 46.38 -21.39
C GLU A 424 5.05 47.64 -20.97
N GLY A 425 5.71 48.31 -21.91
CA GLY A 425 6.30 49.63 -21.68
C GLY A 425 7.44 50.02 -22.62
N GLU A 426 7.13 50.97 -23.52
CA GLU A 426 8.05 51.95 -24.12
C GLU A 426 8.91 51.61 -25.37
N VAL A 427 8.32 51.95 -26.54
CA VAL A 427 8.72 53.01 -27.50
C VAL A 427 10.19 53.12 -28.00
N ARG A 428 10.30 52.92 -29.34
CA ARG A 428 11.24 53.47 -30.37
C ARG A 428 12.76 53.38 -30.17
N GLY A 429 13.40 52.74 -31.16
CA GLY A 429 14.78 53.03 -31.58
C GLY A 429 15.26 52.11 -32.71
N THR A 430 15.68 52.69 -33.83
CA THR A 430 16.03 52.08 -35.13
C THR A 430 17.32 51.24 -35.17
N PRO A 431 17.59 50.48 -36.26
CA PRO A 431 18.47 49.30 -36.24
C PRO A 431 19.87 49.57 -36.81
N LYS A 432 20.93 48.92 -36.27
CA LYS A 432 22.19 48.76 -37.02
C LYS A 432 22.98 47.48 -36.68
N LYS A 433 23.24 46.76 -37.78
CA LYS A 433 24.49 46.11 -38.22
C LYS A 433 25.00 44.82 -37.55
N VAL A 434 24.83 43.76 -38.35
CA VAL A 434 25.80 42.69 -38.67
C VAL A 434 27.25 43.17 -38.65
N LEU A 435 28.13 42.40 -38.00
CA LEU A 435 29.50 42.05 -38.43
C LEU A 435 29.95 40.80 -37.65
N GLY A 436 30.46 39.80 -38.38
CA GLY A 436 30.92 38.53 -37.84
C GLY A 436 32.38 38.57 -37.33
N PRO A 437 33.17 37.52 -37.57
CA PRO A 437 33.62 36.63 -36.49
C PRO A 437 35.16 36.61 -36.32
N ASN A 438 35.59 35.82 -35.32
CA ASN A 438 36.94 35.28 -35.06
C ASN A 438 37.72 35.91 -33.90
N GLY A 439 38.19 35.02 -33.03
CA GLY A 439 39.13 35.31 -31.95
C GLY A 439 39.34 34.10 -31.05
N VAL A 440 40.05 33.10 -31.55
CA VAL A 440 40.60 31.96 -30.79
C VAL A 440 41.81 32.45 -29.99
N SER A 441 41.89 32.17 -28.69
CA SER A 441 43.09 31.58 -28.05
C SER A 441 42.92 31.37 -26.54
N ASP A 442 43.10 30.11 -26.16
CA ASP A 442 43.67 29.55 -24.92
C ASP A 442 44.16 30.49 -23.80
N SER A 443 43.78 30.14 -22.57
CA SER A 443 44.73 29.85 -21.48
C SER A 443 44.02 29.48 -20.17
N GLN A 444 44.16 28.22 -19.75
CA GLN A 444 44.29 27.84 -18.34
C GLN A 444 45.70 28.21 -17.87
N PRO A 445 45.98 28.53 -16.58
CA PRO A 445 45.84 27.54 -15.49
C PRO A 445 45.48 28.05 -14.07
N ASN A 446 44.99 27.10 -13.29
CA ASN A 446 45.06 26.89 -11.83
C ASN A 446 45.19 28.08 -10.84
N GLY A 447 44.25 28.11 -9.90
CA GLY A 447 44.41 28.71 -8.57
C GLY A 447 43.42 28.10 -7.59
N ALA A 448 43.93 27.27 -6.67
CA ALA A 448 43.18 26.66 -5.58
C ALA A 448 42.90 27.67 -4.45
N SER A 449 41.73 27.61 -3.83
CA SER A 449 41.56 27.97 -2.42
C SER A 449 40.24 27.41 -1.86
N ASN A 450 40.38 26.77 -0.71
CA ASN A 450 39.37 26.13 0.13
C ASN A 450 38.24 27.08 0.58
N GLY A 451 37.08 26.48 0.85
CA GLY A 451 35.99 27.09 1.62
C GLY A 451 34.91 26.05 1.94
N GLU A 452 35.04 25.42 3.10
CA GLU A 452 34.02 24.57 3.73
C GLU A 452 32.72 25.35 3.97
N ALA A 453 31.56 24.74 3.69
CA ALA A 453 30.34 24.94 4.47
C ALA A 453 29.31 23.82 4.15
N ASN A 454 29.11 22.95 5.14
CA ASN A 454 27.99 22.02 5.22
C ASN A 454 26.66 22.79 5.30
N GLY A 455 25.64 22.30 4.59
CA GLY A 455 24.27 22.80 4.70
C GLY A 455 23.26 21.69 4.41
N HIS A 456 23.05 20.81 5.40
CA HIS A 456 21.83 20.02 5.49
C HIS A 456 20.63 20.95 5.63
N THR A 457 19.63 20.83 4.75
CA THR A 457 18.33 21.43 4.97
C THR A 457 17.32 20.35 5.34
N ASP A 458 17.06 20.29 6.64
CA ASP A 458 15.91 19.66 7.25
C ASP A 458 14.61 20.23 6.68
N SER A 459 13.72 19.36 6.20
CA SER A 459 12.34 19.74 5.91
C SER A 459 11.57 19.85 7.23
N ALA A 460 11.34 21.09 7.64
CA ALA A 460 10.71 21.48 8.89
C ALA A 460 9.26 20.98 9.02
N LEU A 461 9.04 20.21 10.08
CA LEU A 461 7.84 20.15 10.88
C LEU A 461 8.04 21.16 12.02
N ASP A 462 7.33 22.29 12.05
CA ASP A 462 6.64 22.78 13.26
C ASP A 462 5.88 24.08 12.94
N GLY A 463 4.78 24.31 13.65
CA GLY A 463 3.96 25.51 13.51
C GLY A 463 3.01 25.63 14.68
N THR A 464 3.51 26.11 15.82
CA THR A 464 2.73 26.63 16.94
C THR A 464 2.70 28.16 16.89
N THR A 465 1.52 28.77 17.00
CA THR A 465 1.32 30.08 17.63
C THR A 465 -0.15 30.28 18.02
N ASP A 466 -0.37 30.66 19.28
CA ASP A 466 -1.62 31.23 19.80
C ASP A 466 -1.58 32.78 19.70
N GLY A 467 -2.75 33.41 19.49
CA GLY A 467 -3.11 34.66 20.18
C GLY A 467 -3.24 35.98 19.38
N ASN A 468 -4.46 36.28 18.94
CA ASN A 468 -5.13 37.59 18.79
C ASN A 468 -4.57 38.70 17.87
N GLY A 469 -5.30 38.94 16.78
CA GLY A 469 -5.37 40.22 16.08
C GLY A 469 -6.42 40.16 14.98
N ALA A 470 -7.58 40.79 15.20
CA ALA A 470 -8.63 40.90 14.19
C ALA A 470 -8.09 41.68 12.98
N THR A 471 -7.91 41.00 11.86
CA THR A 471 -7.69 41.66 10.56
C THR A 471 -8.31 40.79 9.47
N GLN A 472 -9.01 41.46 8.58
CA GLN A 472 -9.90 40.90 7.56
C GLN A 472 -9.23 39.74 6.80
N ALA A 473 -10.00 38.66 6.62
CA ALA A 473 -9.59 37.48 5.88
C ALA A 473 -9.04 37.89 4.49
N PRO A 474 -7.84 37.45 4.10
CA PRO A 474 -7.40 37.60 2.73
C PRO A 474 -8.26 36.68 1.85
N VAL A 475 -8.91 37.26 0.85
CA VAL A 475 -9.57 36.54 -0.24
C VAL A 475 -8.54 35.59 -0.86
N GLU A 476 -8.76 34.27 -0.75
CA GLU A 476 -7.91 33.24 -1.34
C GLU A 476 -7.82 33.46 -2.87
N LYS A 477 -6.64 33.83 -3.36
CA LYS A 477 -6.33 33.72 -4.79
C LYS A 477 -6.27 32.24 -5.12
N GLY A 478 -7.25 31.72 -5.87
CA GLY A 478 -7.22 30.34 -6.37
C GLY A 478 -5.92 30.05 -7.13
N ASN A 479 -5.32 28.88 -6.90
CA ASN A 479 -4.11 28.44 -7.61
C ASN A 479 -4.38 28.40 -9.12
N SER A 480 -3.41 28.82 -9.92
CA SER A 480 -3.54 28.75 -11.39
C SER A 480 -3.57 27.30 -11.89
N VAL A 481 -4.22 27.05 -13.04
CA VAL A 481 -4.24 25.71 -13.68
C VAL A 481 -2.82 25.16 -13.90
N GLU A 482 -1.90 26.01 -14.36
CA GLU A 482 -0.50 25.64 -14.57
C GLU A 482 0.15 25.16 -13.27
N GLU A 483 -0.14 25.82 -12.14
CA GLU A 483 0.39 25.44 -10.83
C GLU A 483 -0.17 24.10 -10.34
N VAL A 484 -1.48 23.87 -10.48
CA VAL A 484 -2.12 22.60 -10.08
C VAL A 484 -1.58 21.44 -10.91
N LEU A 485 -1.48 21.60 -12.24
CA LEU A 485 -0.89 20.59 -13.12
C LEU A 485 0.59 20.35 -12.81
N THR A 486 1.35 21.39 -12.45
CA THR A 486 2.75 21.25 -12.02
C THR A 486 2.85 20.40 -10.75
N ARG A 487 1.99 20.62 -9.75
CA ARG A 487 1.97 19.81 -8.53
C ARG A 487 1.62 18.35 -8.82
N PHE A 488 0.65 18.10 -9.70
CA PHE A 488 0.29 16.75 -10.13
C PHE A 488 1.42 16.02 -10.86
N VAL A 489 2.06 16.70 -11.83
CA VAL A 489 3.20 16.11 -12.54
C VAL A 489 4.38 15.85 -11.60
N ASN A 490 4.66 16.78 -10.68
CA ASN A 490 5.73 16.60 -9.70
C ASN A 490 5.44 15.47 -8.70
N PHE A 491 4.18 15.25 -8.31
CA PHE A 491 3.81 14.11 -7.47
C PHE A 491 4.26 12.78 -8.09
N ALA A 492 4.05 12.60 -9.40
CA ALA A 492 4.47 11.38 -10.10
C ALA A 492 5.97 11.39 -10.43
N LEU A 493 6.46 12.41 -11.13
CA LEU A 493 7.82 12.40 -11.69
C LEU A 493 8.92 12.66 -10.65
N GLN A 494 8.64 13.42 -9.59
CA GLN A 494 9.62 13.71 -8.52
C GLN A 494 9.50 12.74 -7.34
N HIS A 495 8.67 11.71 -7.44
CA HIS A 495 8.57 10.70 -6.39
C HIS A 495 9.94 10.02 -6.16
N PRO A 496 10.40 9.82 -4.91
CA PRO A 496 11.73 9.28 -4.62
C PRO A 496 12.05 7.95 -5.33
N LYS A 497 11.08 7.03 -5.36
CA LYS A 497 11.23 5.74 -6.08
C LYS A 497 11.33 5.90 -7.59
N VAL A 498 10.68 6.91 -8.16
CA VAL A 498 10.80 7.24 -9.59
C VAL A 498 12.18 7.83 -9.86
N GLN A 499 12.66 8.75 -9.03
CA GLN A 499 14.00 9.33 -9.19
C GLN A 499 15.12 8.29 -9.06
N GLN A 500 14.93 7.27 -8.22
CA GLN A 500 15.84 6.12 -8.07
C GLN A 500 15.70 5.07 -9.19
N SER A 501 14.65 5.15 -10.02
CA SER A 501 14.42 4.20 -11.10
C SER A 501 15.35 4.45 -12.29
N PRO A 502 15.63 3.42 -13.11
CA PRO A 502 16.45 3.58 -14.32
C PRO A 502 15.91 4.64 -15.28
N THR A 503 16.81 5.38 -15.93
CA THR A 503 16.48 6.46 -16.89
C THR A 503 15.44 6.05 -17.94
N PRO A 504 15.51 4.86 -18.58
CA PRO A 504 14.49 4.45 -19.55
C PRO A 504 13.08 4.28 -18.98
N LEU A 505 12.96 3.91 -17.70
CA LEU A 505 11.67 3.76 -17.02
C LEU A 505 11.10 5.12 -16.60
N ARG A 506 11.96 6.03 -16.14
CA ARG A 506 11.61 7.43 -15.87
C ARG A 506 11.11 8.16 -17.12
N ALA A 507 11.83 7.99 -18.24
CA ALA A 507 11.45 8.58 -19.52
C ALA A 507 10.12 8.00 -20.03
N TRP A 508 9.89 6.69 -19.84
CA TRP A 508 8.62 6.07 -20.17
C TRP A 508 7.47 6.65 -19.34
N LEU A 509 7.62 6.80 -18.02
CA LEU A 509 6.61 7.41 -17.17
C LEU A 509 6.30 8.85 -17.59
N ALA A 510 7.34 9.66 -17.84
CA ALA A 510 7.16 11.03 -18.30
C ALA A 510 6.40 11.10 -19.64
N HIS A 511 6.69 10.18 -20.55
CA HIS A 511 5.98 10.07 -21.82
C HIS A 511 4.51 9.69 -21.65
N GLU A 512 4.20 8.68 -20.83
CA GLU A 512 2.81 8.25 -20.58
C GLU A 512 2.00 9.33 -19.85
N LEU A 513 2.62 10.05 -18.89
CA LEU A 513 1.95 11.13 -18.18
C LEU A 513 1.65 12.34 -19.09
N GLN A 514 2.59 12.68 -19.98
CA GLN A 514 2.37 13.69 -21.01
C GLN A 514 1.21 13.26 -21.93
N THR A 515 1.23 12.01 -22.39
CA THR A 515 0.22 11.44 -23.27
C THR A 515 -1.15 11.47 -22.62
N PHE A 516 -1.25 11.10 -21.34
CA PHE A 516 -2.46 11.14 -20.54
C PHE A 516 -3.09 12.54 -20.47
N LEU A 517 -2.30 13.57 -20.12
CA LEU A 517 -2.80 14.94 -20.02
C LEU A 517 -3.19 15.52 -21.39
N LEU A 518 -2.45 15.19 -22.44
CA LEU A 518 -2.81 15.61 -23.80
C LEU A 518 -4.06 14.90 -24.31
N ALA A 519 -4.26 13.62 -23.95
CA ALA A 519 -5.43 12.85 -24.30
C ALA A 519 -6.72 13.41 -23.68
N HIS A 520 -6.68 13.97 -22.47
CA HIS A 520 -7.80 14.74 -21.89
C HIS A 520 -8.22 15.89 -22.79
N ILE A 521 -7.26 16.69 -23.27
CA ILE A 521 -7.56 17.81 -24.17
C ILE A 521 -8.17 17.30 -25.47
N THR A 522 -7.59 16.26 -26.05
CA THR A 522 -8.07 15.67 -27.30
C THR A 522 -9.46 15.04 -27.18
N TYR A 523 -9.77 14.40 -26.05
CA TYR A 523 -11.09 13.86 -25.77
C TYR A 523 -12.15 14.96 -25.59
N MET A 524 -11.79 16.08 -24.95
CA MET A 524 -12.70 17.23 -24.84
C MET A 524 -12.96 17.89 -26.20
N GLU A 525 -11.95 17.99 -27.06
CA GLU A 525 -12.11 18.39 -28.47
C GLU A 525 -13.10 17.44 -29.19
N ASP A 526 -12.97 16.12 -29.00
CA ASP A 526 -13.89 15.13 -29.58
C ASP A 526 -15.34 15.31 -29.09
N CYS A 527 -15.55 15.52 -27.79
CA CYS A 527 -16.87 15.79 -27.21
C CYS A 527 -17.52 17.06 -27.81
N GLY A 528 -16.71 18.10 -28.07
CA GLY A 528 -17.16 19.29 -28.79
C GLY A 528 -17.66 18.95 -30.20
N THR A 529 -16.86 18.20 -30.97
CA THR A 529 -17.26 17.81 -32.35
C THR A 529 -18.48 16.88 -32.39
N LEU A 530 -18.68 16.04 -31.38
CA LEU A 530 -19.89 15.21 -31.26
C LEU A 530 -21.13 16.08 -31.17
N SER A 531 -21.08 17.15 -30.39
CA SER A 531 -22.18 18.10 -30.25
C SER A 531 -22.53 18.77 -31.58
N ASP A 532 -21.53 19.06 -32.42
CA ASP A 532 -21.70 19.76 -33.70
C ASP A 532 -22.07 18.84 -34.89
N SER A 533 -21.66 17.56 -34.85
CA SER A 533 -21.73 16.64 -35.99
C SER A 533 -22.67 15.45 -35.79
N SER A 534 -23.46 15.46 -34.72
CA SER A 534 -24.34 14.34 -34.40
C SER A 534 -25.58 14.28 -35.30
N ALA A 535 -25.91 13.07 -35.75
CA ALA A 535 -27.22 12.76 -36.30
C ALA A 535 -28.08 12.13 -35.20
N THR A 536 -29.24 12.72 -34.91
CA THR A 536 -30.23 12.11 -34.01
C THR A 536 -31.18 11.25 -34.82
N SER A 537 -30.92 9.94 -34.92
CA SER A 537 -31.88 8.98 -35.47
C SER A 537 -32.57 8.25 -34.32
N LYS A 538 -33.91 8.34 -34.26
CA LYS A 538 -34.75 7.61 -33.29
C LYS A 538 -34.30 7.74 -31.82
N GLY A 539 -33.77 8.89 -31.40
CA GLY A 539 -33.35 9.13 -30.00
C GLY A 539 -31.99 8.56 -29.60
N SER A 540 -31.23 7.96 -30.53
CA SER A 540 -29.85 7.49 -30.30
C SER A 540 -28.84 8.48 -30.90
N LEU A 541 -27.81 8.84 -30.14
CA LEU A 541 -26.77 9.78 -30.57
C LEU A 541 -25.66 9.03 -31.31
N THR A 542 -25.44 9.37 -32.59
CA THR A 542 -24.35 8.81 -33.40
C THR A 542 -23.41 9.93 -33.85
N TRP A 543 -22.10 9.71 -33.70
CA TRP A 543 -21.06 10.66 -34.08
C TRP A 543 -20.89 10.66 -35.60
N GLY A 544 -21.34 11.73 -36.26
CA GLY A 544 -21.42 11.74 -37.73
C GLY A 544 -20.07 11.84 -38.44
N LYS A 545 -19.05 12.41 -37.80
CA LYS A 545 -17.71 12.60 -38.39
C LYS A 545 -16.59 12.30 -37.38
N PRO A 546 -16.40 11.02 -37.00
CA PRO A 546 -15.30 10.64 -36.13
C PRO A 546 -13.95 10.91 -36.80
N ARG A 547 -12.95 11.37 -36.04
CA ARG A 547 -11.59 11.65 -36.57
C ARG A 547 -10.82 10.39 -36.97
N THR A 548 -11.21 9.24 -36.45
CA THR A 548 -10.59 7.93 -36.68
C THR A 548 -11.62 6.82 -36.42
N THR A 549 -11.29 5.57 -36.72
CA THR A 549 -12.16 4.42 -36.43
C THR A 549 -12.29 4.19 -34.92
N PHE A 550 -13.34 3.50 -34.50
CA PHE A 550 -13.51 3.07 -33.10
C PHE A 550 -12.26 2.33 -32.58
N PHE A 551 -11.72 1.40 -33.36
CA PHE A 551 -10.53 0.61 -33.01
C PHE A 551 -9.33 1.50 -32.66
N ASN A 552 -9.02 2.48 -33.51
CA ASN A 552 -7.89 3.37 -33.28
C ASN A 552 -8.15 4.30 -32.09
N TRP A 553 -9.35 4.86 -31.97
CA TRP A 553 -9.71 5.77 -30.89
C TRP A 553 -9.66 5.09 -29.52
N VAL A 554 -10.23 3.89 -29.40
CA VAL A 554 -10.33 3.17 -28.13
C VAL A 554 -8.96 2.70 -27.62
N ARG A 555 -8.00 2.42 -28.51
CA ARG A 555 -6.61 2.01 -28.17
C ARG A 555 -5.61 3.16 -28.04
N THR A 556 -5.98 4.37 -28.46
CA THR A 556 -5.11 5.57 -28.37
C THR A 556 -5.77 6.63 -27.50
N THR A 557 -6.33 7.69 -28.07
CA THR A 557 -6.94 8.83 -27.36
C THR A 557 -7.73 8.40 -26.15
N SER A 558 -8.58 7.38 -26.28
CA SER A 558 -9.43 6.99 -25.16
C SER A 558 -8.77 6.07 -24.13
N ALA A 559 -7.87 5.17 -24.53
CA ALA A 559 -7.06 4.39 -23.60
C ALA A 559 -6.04 5.28 -22.87
N ASP A 560 -5.44 6.22 -23.59
CA ASP A 560 -4.51 7.24 -23.09
C ASP A 560 -5.21 8.22 -22.13
N HIS A 561 -6.48 8.53 -22.38
CA HIS A 561 -7.32 9.28 -21.45
C HIS A 561 -7.54 8.53 -20.15
N THR A 562 -7.53 7.19 -20.16
CA THR A 562 -7.54 6.45 -18.89
C THR A 562 -6.22 6.70 -18.17
N SER A 563 -6.27 6.83 -16.85
CA SER A 563 -5.05 6.96 -16.05
C SER A 563 -4.22 5.68 -16.00
N CYS A 564 -4.67 4.59 -16.63
CA CYS A 564 -4.05 3.27 -16.57
C CYS A 564 -2.59 3.26 -17.08
N PRO A 565 -2.24 3.81 -18.26
CA PRO A 565 -0.88 3.72 -18.79
C PRO A 565 0.18 4.36 -17.89
N TYR A 566 0.01 5.63 -17.50
CA TYR A 566 1.02 6.25 -16.63
C TYR A 566 1.00 5.64 -15.21
N SER A 567 -0.17 5.25 -14.69
CA SER A 567 -0.27 4.61 -13.37
C SER A 567 0.43 3.26 -13.34
N TRP A 568 0.38 2.52 -14.46
CA TRP A 568 1.11 1.28 -14.65
C TRP A 568 2.62 1.52 -14.53
N VAL A 569 3.17 2.46 -15.30
CA VAL A 569 4.60 2.76 -15.25
C VAL A 569 5.02 3.32 -13.89
N PHE A 570 4.18 4.16 -13.27
CA PHE A 570 4.41 4.64 -11.91
C PHE A 570 4.49 3.48 -10.92
N PHE A 571 3.57 2.51 -11.00
CA PHE A 571 3.59 1.31 -10.19
C PHE A 571 4.85 0.47 -10.43
N LEU A 572 5.29 0.31 -11.69
CA LEU A 572 6.56 -0.37 -12.01
C LEU A 572 7.76 0.32 -11.33
N CYS A 573 7.80 1.66 -11.28
CA CYS A 573 8.83 2.40 -10.53
C CYS A 573 8.76 2.12 -9.01
N LEU A 574 7.56 1.96 -8.45
CA LEU A 574 7.39 1.70 -7.01
C LEU A 574 7.84 0.30 -6.59
N ILE A 575 7.62 -0.70 -7.44
CA ILE A 575 7.95 -2.11 -7.17
C ILE A 575 9.37 -2.48 -7.60
N GLY A 576 10.07 -1.60 -8.31
CA GLY A 576 11.46 -1.79 -8.69
C GLY A 576 12.40 -1.75 -7.49
N GLU A 577 13.34 -2.69 -7.45
CA GLU A 577 14.41 -2.74 -6.45
C GLU A 577 15.72 -2.30 -7.09
N SER A 578 16.55 -1.54 -6.36
CA SER A 578 17.82 -1.02 -6.90
C SER A 578 18.80 -2.12 -7.34
N SER A 579 18.66 -3.33 -6.78
CA SER A 579 19.47 -4.51 -7.06
C SER A 579 18.91 -5.40 -8.18
N GLN A 580 17.63 -5.28 -8.53
CA GLN A 580 16.92 -6.14 -9.47
C GLN A 580 16.03 -5.29 -10.37
N PRO A 581 16.37 -5.13 -11.66
CA PRO A 581 15.54 -4.35 -12.56
C PRO A 581 14.21 -5.07 -12.82
N VAL A 582 13.11 -4.32 -12.82
CA VAL A 582 11.74 -4.81 -13.12
C VAL A 582 11.68 -5.51 -14.49
N MET A 583 12.45 -5.00 -15.44
CA MET A 583 12.60 -5.56 -16.79
C MET A 583 14.09 -5.63 -17.15
N ARG A 584 14.50 -6.78 -17.68
CA ARG A 584 15.89 -7.12 -18.03
C ARG A 584 16.18 -6.99 -19.52
N ASN A 585 15.16 -7.04 -20.37
CA ASN A 585 15.33 -7.00 -21.83
C ASN A 585 14.14 -6.33 -22.54
N LEU A 586 14.31 -6.12 -23.85
CA LEU A 586 13.31 -5.50 -24.71
C LEU A 586 12.01 -6.29 -24.80
N HIS A 587 12.06 -7.64 -24.80
CA HIS A 587 10.87 -8.47 -24.94
C HIS A 587 9.93 -8.32 -23.74
N GLN A 588 10.48 -8.34 -22.52
CA GLN A 588 9.72 -8.10 -21.29
C GLN A 588 9.12 -6.69 -21.28
N ARG A 589 9.89 -5.69 -21.71
CA ARG A 589 9.39 -4.31 -21.83
C ARG A 589 8.21 -4.24 -22.80
N TYR A 590 8.36 -4.82 -24.00
CA TYR A 590 7.33 -4.81 -25.02
C TYR A 590 6.05 -5.50 -24.53
N ALA A 591 6.17 -6.67 -23.90
CA ALA A 591 5.02 -7.39 -23.34
C ALA A 591 4.36 -6.64 -22.17
N LEU A 592 5.12 -5.94 -21.32
CA LEU A 592 4.55 -5.07 -20.27
C LEU A 592 3.78 -3.89 -20.88
N GLU A 593 4.30 -3.26 -21.94
CA GLU A 593 3.63 -2.20 -22.68
C GLU A 593 2.34 -2.75 -23.33
N ASP A 594 2.40 -3.89 -24.02
CA ASP A 594 1.26 -4.50 -24.70
C ASP A 594 0.13 -4.89 -23.73
N GLY A 595 0.48 -5.56 -22.62
CA GLY A 595 -0.47 -5.88 -21.55
C GLY A 595 -1.13 -4.65 -20.95
N CYS A 596 -0.35 -3.58 -20.72
CA CYS A 596 -0.89 -2.31 -20.24
C CYS A 596 -1.88 -1.68 -21.23
N ARG A 597 -1.62 -1.78 -22.54
CA ARG A 597 -2.51 -1.23 -23.59
C ARG A 597 -3.83 -1.98 -23.66
N HIS A 598 -3.81 -3.30 -23.58
CA HIS A 598 -5.02 -4.12 -23.47
C HIS A 598 -5.83 -3.75 -22.22
N LEU A 599 -5.17 -3.65 -21.07
CA LEU A 599 -5.83 -3.27 -19.81
C LEU A 599 -6.45 -1.86 -19.88
N ALA A 600 -5.73 -0.86 -20.41
CA ALA A 600 -6.24 0.51 -20.57
C ALA A 600 -7.45 0.58 -21.51
N THR A 601 -7.43 -0.21 -22.60
CA THR A 601 -8.55 -0.33 -23.53
C THR A 601 -9.78 -0.91 -22.84
N MET A 602 -9.60 -1.99 -22.06
CA MET A 602 -10.68 -2.57 -21.23
C MET A 602 -11.25 -1.55 -20.24
N CYS A 603 -10.39 -0.79 -19.54
CA CYS A 603 -10.82 0.26 -18.60
C CYS A 603 -11.80 1.22 -19.25
N ARG A 604 -11.47 1.71 -20.46
CA ARG A 604 -12.36 2.61 -21.20
C ARG A 604 -13.68 1.92 -21.53
N GLN A 605 -13.65 0.71 -22.07
CA GLN A 605 -14.85 0.00 -22.51
C GLN A 605 -15.80 -0.30 -21.33
N TYR A 606 -15.27 -0.69 -20.17
CA TYR A 606 -16.07 -0.89 -18.97
C TYR A 606 -16.64 0.41 -18.41
N ASN A 607 -15.84 1.47 -18.41
CA ASN A 607 -16.30 2.78 -18.00
C ASN A 607 -17.46 3.26 -18.90
N ASP A 608 -17.28 3.19 -20.22
CA ASP A 608 -18.28 3.53 -21.24
C ASP A 608 -19.56 2.71 -21.09
N PHE A 609 -19.43 1.40 -20.86
CA PHE A 609 -20.57 0.50 -20.59
C PHE A 609 -21.39 0.99 -19.39
N GLY A 610 -20.70 1.35 -18.30
CA GLY A 610 -21.32 1.84 -17.06
C GLY A 610 -21.90 3.25 -17.15
N SER A 611 -21.52 4.03 -18.16
CA SER A 611 -21.86 5.45 -18.29
C SER A 611 -22.77 5.81 -19.46
N VAL A 612 -23.14 4.87 -20.34
CA VAL A 612 -23.96 5.12 -21.55
C VAL A 612 -25.10 6.12 -21.33
N VAL A 613 -25.93 5.91 -20.30
CA VAL A 613 -27.11 6.77 -20.03
C VAL A 613 -26.67 8.19 -19.62
N ARG A 614 -25.70 8.29 -18.69
CA ARG A 614 -25.18 9.57 -18.21
C ARG A 614 -24.53 10.35 -19.34
N ASP A 615 -23.74 9.68 -20.18
CA ASP A 615 -22.99 10.34 -21.24
C ASP A 615 -23.93 10.81 -22.37
N GLN A 616 -24.99 10.05 -22.65
CA GLN A 616 -26.04 10.46 -23.59
C GLN A 616 -26.78 11.73 -23.09
N GLU A 617 -27.11 11.80 -21.79
CA GLU A 617 -27.73 12.99 -21.19
C GLU A 617 -26.77 14.19 -21.17
N GLY A 618 -25.49 13.95 -20.88
CA GLY A 618 -24.43 14.97 -20.82
C GLY A 618 -23.85 15.39 -22.17
N LYS A 619 -24.27 14.75 -23.28
CA LYS A 619 -23.65 14.88 -24.62
C LYS A 619 -22.14 14.66 -24.60
N THR A 620 -21.68 13.75 -23.74
CA THR A 620 -20.28 13.34 -23.62
C THR A 620 -20.03 12.17 -24.58
N LEU A 621 -18.85 12.13 -25.22
CA LEU A 621 -18.52 11.05 -26.15
C LEU A 621 -18.38 9.71 -25.42
N ASN A 622 -19.09 8.70 -25.92
CA ASN A 622 -19.05 7.32 -25.45
C ASN A 622 -18.71 6.39 -26.62
N SER A 623 -18.07 5.25 -26.34
CA SER A 623 -17.81 4.19 -27.32
C SER A 623 -19.04 3.86 -28.20
N VAL A 624 -20.24 3.83 -27.62
CA VAL A 624 -21.47 3.47 -28.35
C VAL A 624 -21.95 4.52 -29.34
N ASN A 625 -21.33 5.70 -29.40
CA ASN A 625 -21.66 6.75 -30.37
C ASN A 625 -20.97 6.54 -31.73
N PHE A 626 -19.98 5.67 -31.81
CA PHE A 626 -19.26 5.41 -33.06
C PHE A 626 -20.19 4.77 -34.12
N PRO A 627 -20.09 5.16 -35.40
CA PRO A 627 -20.92 4.61 -36.48
C PRO A 627 -20.87 3.09 -36.61
N GLU A 628 -19.75 2.47 -36.22
CA GLU A 628 -19.56 1.02 -36.19
C GLU A 628 -20.59 0.29 -35.30
N PHE A 629 -21.11 0.96 -34.26
CA PHE A 629 -22.19 0.44 -33.40
C PHE A 629 -23.59 0.62 -33.99
N ALA A 630 -23.73 1.38 -35.09
CA ALA A 630 -24.99 1.62 -35.80
C ALA A 630 -25.15 0.73 -37.05
N ALA A 631 -24.12 -0.03 -37.45
CA ALA A 631 -24.07 -0.76 -38.72
C ALA A 631 -25.18 -1.83 -38.90
N ASN A 632 -25.79 -2.32 -37.81
CA ASN A 632 -26.87 -3.32 -37.84
C ASN A 632 -28.28 -2.73 -37.60
N GLU A 633 -28.44 -1.41 -37.68
CA GLU A 633 -29.72 -0.72 -37.39
C GLU A 633 -30.64 -0.55 -38.62
N ALA A 634 -30.14 -0.92 -39.81
CA ALA A 634 -30.88 -0.82 -41.07
C ALA A 634 -31.89 -1.98 -41.22
N GLY A 635 -33.11 -1.79 -40.70
CA GLY A 635 -34.28 -2.62 -41.08
C GLY A 635 -35.22 -3.04 -39.96
N GLU A 636 -34.85 -2.92 -38.69
CA GLU A 636 -35.68 -3.38 -37.57
C GLU A 636 -36.30 -2.20 -36.78
N ALA A 637 -37.59 -2.28 -36.48
CA ALA A 637 -38.30 -1.35 -35.60
C ALA A 637 -38.03 -1.69 -34.12
N VAL A 638 -36.77 -1.55 -33.69
CA VAL A 638 -36.33 -1.82 -32.32
C VAL A 638 -36.53 -0.58 -31.45
N GLY A 639 -37.04 -0.76 -30.21
CA GLY A 639 -37.20 0.34 -29.26
C GLY A 639 -35.86 0.90 -28.76
N ILE A 640 -35.83 2.18 -28.37
CA ILE A 640 -34.62 2.90 -27.89
C ILE A 640 -33.85 2.12 -26.80
N ARG A 641 -34.59 1.56 -25.84
CA ARG A 641 -34.02 0.77 -24.74
C ARG A 641 -33.30 -0.48 -25.25
N GLU A 642 -33.89 -1.19 -26.20
CA GLU A 642 -33.34 -2.42 -26.74
C GLU A 642 -32.13 -2.16 -27.64
N LEU A 643 -32.14 -1.05 -28.39
CA LEU A 643 -30.96 -0.55 -29.12
C LEU A 643 -29.80 -0.22 -28.17
N SER A 644 -30.06 0.51 -27.08
CA SER A 644 -29.04 0.85 -26.08
C SER A 644 -28.45 -0.41 -25.43
N GLU A 645 -29.28 -1.38 -25.08
CA GLU A 645 -28.82 -2.66 -24.51
C GLU A 645 -28.06 -3.51 -25.54
N ARG A 646 -28.40 -3.44 -26.84
CA ARG A 646 -27.62 -4.09 -27.90
C ARG A 646 -26.23 -3.50 -28.00
N ARG A 647 -26.09 -2.17 -28.11
CA ARG A 647 -24.78 -1.50 -28.17
C ARG A 647 -23.92 -1.77 -26.93
N LYS A 648 -24.53 -1.80 -25.74
CA LYS A 648 -23.85 -2.22 -24.50
C LYS A 648 -23.33 -3.67 -24.57
N ARG A 649 -24.10 -4.62 -25.10
CA ARG A 649 -23.66 -6.02 -25.28
C ARG A 649 -22.52 -6.13 -26.27
N ASP A 650 -22.59 -5.39 -27.38
CA ASP A 650 -21.53 -5.37 -28.39
C ASP A 650 -20.23 -4.81 -27.78
N LEU A 651 -20.32 -3.72 -27.00
CA LEU A 651 -19.17 -3.14 -26.29
C LEU A 651 -18.53 -4.13 -25.31
N LEU A 652 -19.32 -4.87 -24.52
CA LEU A 652 -18.79 -5.91 -23.63
C LEU A 652 -18.16 -7.07 -24.40
N THR A 653 -18.66 -7.39 -25.59
CA THR A 653 -18.08 -8.44 -26.44
C THR A 653 -16.67 -8.03 -26.90
N VAL A 654 -16.48 -6.75 -27.25
CA VAL A 654 -15.14 -6.22 -27.58
C VAL A 654 -14.24 -6.17 -26.33
N ALA A 655 -14.78 -5.81 -25.16
CA ALA A 655 -14.01 -5.84 -23.92
C ALA A 655 -13.52 -7.25 -23.54
N GLU A 656 -14.32 -8.28 -23.84
CA GLU A 656 -13.92 -9.66 -23.65
C GLU A 656 -12.86 -10.11 -24.66
N TYR A 657 -12.82 -9.52 -25.86
CA TYR A 657 -11.71 -9.72 -26.79
C TYR A 657 -10.40 -9.15 -26.21
N GLU A 658 -10.44 -7.92 -25.71
CA GLU A 658 -9.28 -7.29 -25.07
C GLU A 658 -8.80 -8.07 -23.83
N ARG A 659 -9.73 -8.63 -23.03
CA ARG A 659 -9.40 -9.52 -21.91
C ARG A 659 -8.62 -10.75 -22.36
N ARG A 660 -9.06 -11.44 -23.42
CA ARG A 660 -8.33 -12.62 -23.94
C ARG A 660 -6.92 -12.26 -24.42
N CYS A 661 -6.75 -11.08 -25.02
CA CYS A 661 -5.43 -10.60 -25.40
C CYS A 661 -4.56 -10.31 -24.16
N LEU A 662 -5.11 -9.63 -23.15
CA LEU A 662 -4.43 -9.39 -21.89
C LEU A 662 -3.97 -10.69 -21.22
N GLU A 663 -4.86 -11.67 -21.08
CA GLU A 663 -4.54 -12.97 -20.47
C GLU A 663 -3.41 -13.71 -21.20
N ARG A 664 -3.40 -13.64 -22.54
CA ARG A 664 -2.30 -14.21 -23.34
C ARG A 664 -0.97 -13.55 -22.99
N VAL A 665 -0.93 -12.22 -22.97
CA VAL A 665 0.30 -11.45 -22.67
C VAL A 665 0.75 -11.70 -21.22
N LEU A 666 -0.19 -11.78 -20.26
CA LEU A 666 0.12 -12.11 -18.87
C LEU A 666 0.71 -13.52 -18.73
N GLY A 667 0.26 -14.49 -19.54
CA GLY A 667 0.87 -15.82 -19.60
C GLY A 667 2.32 -15.79 -20.11
N GLU A 668 2.62 -14.97 -21.12
CA GLU A 668 3.99 -14.77 -21.62
C GLU A 668 4.88 -14.04 -20.58
N LEU A 669 4.32 -13.07 -19.86
CA LEU A 669 5.02 -12.36 -18.78
C LEU A 669 5.29 -13.27 -17.58
N GLU A 670 4.40 -14.19 -17.24
CA GLU A 670 4.61 -15.14 -16.14
C GLU A 670 5.80 -16.07 -16.38
N LEU A 671 6.07 -16.43 -17.64
CA LEU A 671 7.22 -17.25 -18.01
C LEU A 671 8.54 -16.47 -18.04
N SER A 672 8.50 -15.14 -18.15
CA SER A 672 9.68 -14.33 -18.43
C SER A 672 10.07 -13.38 -17.30
N LEU A 673 9.12 -12.86 -16.51
CA LEU A 673 9.38 -11.95 -15.39
C LEU A 673 9.83 -12.70 -14.12
N ASP A 674 10.49 -11.95 -13.23
CA ASP A 674 10.70 -12.43 -11.86
C ASP A 674 9.34 -12.74 -11.19
N PRO A 675 9.18 -13.88 -10.50
CA PRO A 675 7.90 -14.27 -9.90
C PRO A 675 7.35 -13.22 -8.92
N GLY A 676 8.23 -12.57 -8.15
CA GLY A 676 7.85 -11.52 -7.20
C GLY A 676 7.43 -10.23 -7.89
N VAL A 677 7.93 -9.94 -9.09
CA VAL A 677 7.45 -8.83 -9.94
C VAL A 677 6.11 -9.19 -10.55
N MET A 678 5.97 -10.40 -11.12
CA MET A 678 4.72 -10.84 -11.75
C MET A 678 3.54 -10.87 -10.76
N GLU A 679 3.77 -11.31 -9.53
CA GLU A 679 2.78 -11.29 -8.44
C GLU A 679 2.22 -9.87 -8.20
N LYS A 680 3.07 -8.84 -8.26
CA LYS A 680 2.69 -7.44 -8.10
C LYS A 680 2.00 -6.89 -9.36
N VAL A 681 2.45 -7.30 -10.55
CA VAL A 681 1.77 -6.96 -11.82
C VAL A 681 0.34 -7.49 -11.83
N ARG A 682 0.11 -8.73 -11.40
CA ARG A 682 -1.24 -9.30 -11.26
C ARG A 682 -2.11 -8.51 -10.28
N LEU A 683 -1.53 -8.02 -9.19
CA LEU A 683 -2.25 -7.14 -8.26
C LEU A 683 -2.75 -5.88 -8.95
N PHE A 684 -1.90 -5.19 -9.74
CA PHE A 684 -2.32 -4.00 -10.47
C PHE A 684 -3.44 -4.31 -11.46
N VAL A 685 -3.28 -5.37 -12.26
CA VAL A 685 -4.31 -5.83 -13.22
C VAL A 685 -5.64 -6.08 -12.51
N GLN A 686 -5.61 -6.82 -11.39
CA GLN A 686 -6.81 -7.19 -10.65
C GLN A 686 -7.51 -5.98 -10.04
N VAL A 687 -6.76 -5.04 -9.45
CA VAL A 687 -7.32 -3.79 -8.91
C VAL A 687 -8.03 -3.01 -10.01
N THR A 688 -7.37 -2.89 -11.17
CA THR A 688 -7.91 -2.17 -12.32
C THR A 688 -9.16 -2.84 -12.89
N ASP A 689 -9.17 -4.17 -13.05
CA ASP A 689 -10.36 -4.90 -13.53
C ASP A 689 -11.54 -4.80 -12.55
N VAL A 690 -11.30 -4.81 -11.23
CA VAL A 690 -12.35 -4.65 -10.21
C VAL A 690 -13.16 -3.37 -10.40
N TYR A 691 -12.54 -2.26 -10.78
CA TYR A 691 -13.29 -1.03 -11.09
C TYR A 691 -14.26 -1.21 -12.26
N GLY A 692 -13.85 -1.95 -13.30
CA GLY A 692 -14.73 -2.34 -14.39
C GLY A 692 -15.88 -3.25 -13.93
N GLN A 693 -15.57 -4.25 -13.11
CA GLN A 693 -16.56 -5.20 -12.58
C GLN A 693 -17.61 -4.52 -11.67
N ILE A 694 -17.25 -3.44 -10.97
CA ILE A 694 -18.21 -2.65 -10.18
C ILE A 694 -19.30 -2.07 -11.08
N TYR A 695 -18.97 -1.57 -12.28
CA TYR A 695 -19.97 -1.07 -13.24
C TYR A 695 -20.90 -2.18 -13.72
N VAL A 696 -20.34 -3.35 -14.05
CA VAL A 696 -21.12 -4.52 -14.48
C VAL A 696 -22.08 -4.98 -13.39
N ALA A 697 -21.59 -5.15 -12.16
CA ALA A 697 -22.40 -5.60 -11.02
C ALA A 697 -23.53 -4.60 -10.70
N ARG A 698 -23.26 -3.30 -10.80
CA ARG A 698 -24.26 -2.24 -10.59
C ARG A 698 -25.38 -2.31 -11.64
N ASP A 699 -25.03 -2.44 -12.91
CA ASP A 699 -26.00 -2.53 -14.02
C ASP A 699 -26.87 -3.80 -13.91
N ILE A 700 -26.28 -4.96 -13.59
CA ILE A 700 -27.04 -6.20 -13.29
C ILE A 700 -27.97 -6.00 -12.09
N GLY A 701 -27.51 -5.33 -11.03
CA GLY A 701 -28.32 -5.04 -9.85
C GLY A 701 -29.54 -4.17 -10.14
N ILE A 702 -29.39 -3.15 -10.99
CA ILE A 702 -30.50 -2.27 -11.43
C ILE A 702 -31.53 -3.09 -12.21
N ARG A 703 -31.09 -3.90 -13.18
CA ARG A 703 -31.98 -4.75 -13.99
C ARG A 703 -32.82 -5.69 -13.12
N ARG A 704 -32.20 -6.41 -12.18
CA ARG A 704 -32.93 -7.31 -11.26
C ARG A 704 -33.99 -6.58 -10.43
N ALA A 705 -33.71 -5.34 -10.00
CA ALA A 705 -34.65 -4.55 -9.22
C ALA A 705 -35.84 -4.06 -10.07
N GLU A 706 -35.60 -3.68 -11.33
CA GLU A 706 -36.65 -3.35 -12.29
C GLU A 706 -37.53 -4.55 -12.62
N ASP A 707 -36.93 -5.70 -12.91
CA ASP A 707 -37.65 -6.95 -13.19
C ASP A 707 -38.53 -7.37 -12.00
N SER A 708 -38.00 -7.23 -10.78
CA SER A 708 -38.76 -7.51 -9.55
C SER A 708 -39.93 -6.54 -9.35
N LYS A 709 -39.77 -5.26 -9.68
CA LYS A 709 -40.85 -4.26 -9.64
C LYS A 709 -41.90 -4.54 -10.71
N ALA A 710 -41.48 -4.89 -11.93
CA ALA A 710 -42.38 -5.24 -13.02
C ALA A 710 -43.17 -6.52 -12.71
N ALA A 711 -42.53 -7.53 -12.12
CA ALA A 711 -43.20 -8.74 -11.66
C ALA A 711 -44.23 -8.45 -10.55
N ARG A 712 -43.89 -7.61 -9.56
CA ARG A 712 -44.84 -7.18 -8.51
C ARG A 712 -46.01 -6.37 -9.08
N ALA A 713 -45.77 -5.50 -10.05
CA ALA A 713 -46.82 -4.73 -10.71
C ALA A 713 -47.77 -5.64 -11.51
N LYS A 714 -47.26 -6.68 -12.17
CA LYS A 714 -48.09 -7.70 -12.85
C LYS A 714 -48.93 -8.53 -11.89
N VAL A 715 -48.40 -8.84 -10.70
CA VAL A 715 -49.15 -9.56 -9.64
C VAL A 715 -50.20 -8.69 -8.96
N CYS A 716 -50.03 -7.36 -8.93
CA CYS A 716 -51.05 -6.43 -8.42
C CYS A 716 -52.13 -6.04 -9.46
N MET A 717 -51.90 -6.31 -10.74
CA MET A 717 -52.86 -6.08 -11.83
C MET A 717 -53.65 -7.33 -12.22
N ALA A 718 -53.25 -8.50 -11.72
CA ALA A 718 -53.98 -9.76 -11.79
C ALA A 718 -54.72 -9.99 -10.47
#